data_AF-A0A8S1HQH6-F1
#
_entry.id   AF-A0A8S1HQH6-F1
#
_cell.length_a   1.000
_cell.length_b   1.000
_cell.length_c   1.000
_cell.angle_alpha   90.00
_cell.angle_beta   90.00
_cell.angle_gamma   90.00
#
_symmetry.space_group_name_H-M   'P 1'
#
loop_
_entity.id
_entity.type
_entity.pdbx_description
1 polymer ?
#
loop_
_entity_poly.entity_id
_entity_poly.type
_entity_poly.pdbx_seq_one_letter_code
_entity_poly.pdbx_strand_id
1 'polypeptide(L)'
;MFYDESYSHYSCPSFQYCHALPPRYCSSTWKSMEAGFPPPFTRDPPERRPKPPRRPSRELPWLIIMIQFIIIVALIVSISMYMVSRPVETSNFSTTVTFDSVQIRNLPTPPNFRKIVKVPPATRPVEIDEEEEEENESSLESGGFKAAVFSESAICSEIGRSILVRGGNAVDAAIGTMVCMTAVHPHKASLGGGMIMLVNDKQKFSVITARETAPAAASQAYFSRKRVDAEQGAKASCVPGNLNGLFRAYEKYSSKRISWKQLFVLTIHLCTRGFEVDEALDDALQTYPHSMINDEQFRRTFFNSKTNKTFTKGDILTCPELAATLSDLSEYEDPVDYFYRGDISERLVQELQSRDYESDISEAICSSIDRKSSICGPGPPSIFMLLANSIAAARNSTEEEALDIDNIAWENIRMIADPVFFPLARSFTRSLTEQQSIEQTKLIGVSEKKEKAEQLEKKRNEEGSTTVLVVDENGMNVVLTFSLGDQFGNKLYSQLGFFMNNQMRSFSSFENTPNSLQPGKVPATSMSPIIFLKNKKVEALFARYFNQFRFLYKRNMDATSSILVPPEDVRGMTKLVKEKFNVSVKFPVLEVDSKDIDVISRRVRLEEFLIGQRLKPLKNFVDGTTQNRKYIVFNPDKVDKDDEVLKTKISHLIIDQIGEEKIEKLRWNELEKLIGFDNWDLKTLIKSVLPDNLEYSSFTQSGHIIHCNFSDQLLPFRFIIAEILLNKVNNCRTVVQKSSIITNVYRNLELELLAGEEDYVTELREEGLRYKLDFSKVYWNSRLSHEHARVIKKFDKNSLVYDACCGIGPFVLPAWLKRKPRRIVANDLNPESVRWLKENVKINKVPSTALEVHKEDASKFISGVVADDFLKEISKNETETSFPSGVHVIMNLPAFAINFLPAFRGILRDRLDRVPEERRCSWTVYCYLFAKSHIDVEEDWYEKEARRMVEEKLDWPDPLISHMHNVRTVSSRKEMFCAEVSISYAYLTAEPKPLEPSESEEPSAKKAKN
;
A
#
# COMPACT_ATOMS: atom_id res chain seq x y z
N MET A 1 13.64 -66.87 13.05
CA MET A 1 14.28 -67.60 14.18
C MET A 1 15.47 -66.77 14.67
N PHE A 2 15.93 -67.06 15.88
CA PHE A 2 17.22 -66.73 16.53
C PHE A 2 18.42 -66.37 15.63
N TYR A 3 19.49 -65.68 16.08
CA TYR A 3 19.78 -64.71 17.17
C TYR A 3 21.32 -64.42 17.09
N ASP A 4 21.79 -63.19 17.37
CA ASP A 4 23.16 -62.77 17.76
C ASP A 4 24.49 -63.14 17.01
N GLU A 5 25.43 -62.17 17.07
CA GLU A 5 26.90 -62.25 17.35
C GLU A 5 27.90 -63.16 16.56
N SER A 6 29.22 -62.88 16.43
CA SER A 6 30.11 -61.71 16.73
C SER A 6 31.58 -61.92 16.21
N TYR A 7 32.46 -60.90 16.33
CA TYR A 7 33.97 -60.94 16.34
C TYR A 7 34.75 -61.40 15.05
N SER A 8 36.07 -61.15 14.80
CA SER A 8 37.21 -60.32 15.32
C SER A 8 38.32 -60.20 14.21
N HIS A 9 39.66 -59.94 14.31
CA HIS A 9 40.71 -59.71 15.36
C HIS A 9 42.06 -59.17 14.75
N TYR A 10 42.84 -58.33 15.48
CA TYR A 10 44.32 -58.03 15.36
C TYR A 10 44.90 -57.43 14.03
N SER A 11 46.10 -56.79 13.93
CA SER A 11 47.44 -56.95 14.59
C SER A 11 48.34 -55.68 14.59
N CYS A 12 49.62 -55.77 15.04
CA CYS A 12 50.68 -54.71 15.12
C CYS A 12 52.05 -55.25 14.53
N PRO A 13 53.31 -54.71 14.66
CA PRO A 13 53.92 -53.80 15.68
C PRO A 13 55.09 -52.83 15.21
N SER A 14 55.88 -52.32 16.20
CA SER A 14 57.36 -52.07 16.25
C SER A 14 58.13 -50.86 15.59
N PHE A 15 58.36 -49.80 16.40
CA PHE A 15 59.64 -49.28 17.01
C PHE A 15 60.97 -48.84 16.31
N GLN A 16 61.70 -47.96 17.04
CA GLN A 16 63.12 -47.44 16.97
C GLN A 16 63.40 -46.16 16.11
N TYR A 17 64.34 -45.23 16.42
CA TYR A 17 65.44 -45.17 17.42
C TYR A 17 65.87 -43.71 17.86
N CYS A 18 66.26 -43.52 19.13
CA CYS A 18 67.30 -42.63 19.75
C CYS A 18 67.24 -41.07 20.00
N HIS A 19 67.62 -40.74 21.26
CA HIS A 19 68.45 -39.63 21.82
C HIS A 19 67.98 -38.20 22.24
N ALA A 20 68.24 -37.92 23.54
CA ALA A 20 68.69 -36.66 24.19
C ALA A 20 67.68 -35.70 24.90
N LEU A 21 68.24 -34.90 25.84
CA LEU A 21 67.64 -34.22 27.03
C LEU A 21 68.17 -32.75 27.11
N PRO A 22 67.77 -31.85 28.06
CA PRO A 22 66.51 -31.60 28.82
C PRO A 22 66.20 -30.05 28.95
N PRO A 23 65.57 -29.46 30.00
CA PRO A 23 64.29 -29.71 30.74
C PRO A 23 63.36 -28.45 30.96
N ARG A 24 62.23 -28.68 31.68
CA ARG A 24 61.46 -27.76 32.62
C ARG A 24 60.19 -27.04 32.09
N TYR A 25 59.09 -26.91 32.86
CA TYR A 25 58.69 -27.49 34.18
C TYR A 25 57.15 -27.64 34.35
N CYS A 26 56.75 -28.44 35.36
CA CYS A 26 55.44 -28.93 35.84
C CYS A 26 54.36 -27.87 36.20
N SER A 27 53.13 -28.16 36.67
CA SER A 27 52.45 -29.36 37.28
C SER A 27 50.92 -29.24 37.11
N SER A 28 50.07 -30.26 36.87
CA SER A 28 49.74 -31.50 37.61
C SER A 28 48.91 -31.26 38.92
N THR A 29 47.92 -32.07 39.35
CA THR A 29 47.40 -33.38 38.86
C THR A 29 45.99 -33.73 39.39
N TRP A 30 45.35 -34.72 38.73
CA TRP A 30 44.17 -35.51 39.13
C TRP A 30 44.07 -36.03 40.59
N LYS A 31 42.84 -36.34 41.05
CA LYS A 31 42.48 -37.72 41.50
C LYS A 31 40.94 -37.96 41.59
N SER A 32 40.55 -39.24 41.58
CA SER A 32 39.17 -39.75 41.71
C SER A 32 39.11 -40.95 42.65
N MET A 33 38.02 -41.14 43.41
CA MET A 33 37.63 -42.43 44.02
C MET A 33 36.17 -42.39 44.51
N GLU A 34 35.62 -43.56 44.86
CA GLU A 34 34.17 -43.84 44.95
C GLU A 34 33.64 -44.09 46.38
N ALA A 35 32.33 -44.37 46.45
CA ALA A 35 31.56 -45.08 47.50
C ALA A 35 31.03 -44.31 48.73
N GLY A 36 29.73 -44.52 49.04
CA GLY A 36 29.12 -44.20 50.35
C GLY A 36 27.70 -43.61 50.36
N PHE A 37 26.67 -44.44 50.57
CA PHE A 37 25.32 -44.09 51.06
C PHE A 37 25.00 -45.04 52.24
N PRO A 38 24.02 -44.79 53.13
CA PRO A 38 23.55 -43.55 53.80
C PRO A 38 23.72 -43.76 55.35
N PRO A 39 22.84 -43.33 56.31
CA PRO A 39 21.87 -42.22 56.46
C PRO A 39 22.23 -41.38 57.76
N PRO A 40 21.32 -40.78 58.59
CA PRO A 40 19.96 -40.25 58.42
C PRO A 40 19.80 -38.75 58.87
N PHE A 41 18.54 -38.27 58.91
CA PHE A 41 18.07 -36.94 59.33
C PHE A 41 18.47 -36.41 60.73
N THR A 42 18.65 -35.08 60.83
CA THR A 42 18.29 -34.22 61.99
C THR A 42 17.73 -32.86 61.50
N ARG A 43 17.25 -31.97 62.39
CA ARG A 43 16.28 -30.88 62.10
C ARG A 43 16.70 -29.48 62.57
N ASP A 44 16.13 -28.46 61.89
CA ASP A 44 15.90 -27.06 62.34
C ASP A 44 17.15 -26.18 62.62
N PRO A 45 17.09 -24.82 62.72
CA PRO A 45 15.94 -23.89 62.81
C PRO A 45 15.93 -22.74 61.73
N PRO A 46 14.95 -21.80 61.72
CA PRO A 46 14.74 -20.87 60.59
C PRO A 46 15.41 -19.48 60.70
N GLU A 47 15.72 -18.88 59.55
CA GLU A 47 16.33 -17.55 59.44
C GLU A 47 15.34 -16.37 59.47
N ARG A 48 15.87 -15.15 59.67
CA ARG A 48 15.12 -13.92 59.99
C ARG A 48 15.06 -12.94 58.82
N ARG A 49 13.93 -12.22 58.70
CA ARG A 49 13.74 -11.16 57.69
C ARG A 49 14.73 -9.99 57.86
N PRO A 50 15.30 -9.42 56.77
CA PRO A 50 16.09 -8.20 56.83
C PRO A 50 15.21 -6.94 57.05
N LYS A 51 15.85 -5.84 57.49
CA LYS A 51 15.21 -4.54 57.77
C LYS A 51 15.18 -3.63 56.53
N PRO A 52 14.22 -2.68 56.43
CA PRO A 52 14.16 -1.74 55.30
C PRO A 52 15.30 -0.68 55.34
N PRO A 53 15.72 -0.15 54.18
CA PRO A 53 16.76 0.87 54.08
C PRO A 53 16.30 2.26 54.54
N ARG A 54 17.27 3.12 54.87
CA ARG A 54 17.05 4.52 55.31
C ARG A 54 16.85 5.47 54.11
N ARG A 55 16.14 6.58 54.32
CA ARG A 55 16.01 7.67 53.34
C ARG A 55 17.33 8.43 53.14
N PRO A 56 17.66 8.91 51.92
CA PRO A 56 18.79 9.82 51.67
C PRO A 56 18.60 11.22 52.27
N SER A 57 19.70 11.97 52.37
CA SER A 57 19.74 13.37 52.82
C SER A 57 19.31 14.38 51.72
N ARG A 58 19.06 15.64 52.12
CA ARG A 58 18.23 16.60 51.36
C ARG A 58 18.97 17.57 50.43
N GLU A 59 20.26 17.36 50.16
CA GLU A 59 21.12 18.39 49.52
C GLU A 59 21.60 18.07 48.09
N LEU A 60 21.23 16.92 47.54
CA LEU A 60 21.69 16.49 46.20
C LEU A 60 21.21 17.33 44.97
N PRO A 61 20.07 18.08 44.98
CA PRO A 61 19.58 18.74 43.76
C PRO A 61 20.52 19.80 43.15
N TRP A 62 21.16 20.63 43.98
CA TRP A 62 21.95 21.77 43.51
C TRP A 62 23.21 21.37 42.73
N LEU A 63 23.86 20.26 43.14
CA LEU A 63 25.07 19.78 42.48
C LEU A 63 24.79 19.33 41.04
N ILE A 64 23.65 18.69 40.81
CA ILE A 64 23.22 18.23 39.47
C ILE A 64 22.95 19.43 38.55
N ILE A 65 22.24 20.45 39.05
CA ILE A 65 21.96 21.69 38.31
C ILE A 65 23.28 22.42 37.96
N MET A 66 24.23 22.49 38.89
CA MET A 66 25.52 23.12 38.65
C MET A 66 26.34 22.39 37.58
N ILE A 67 26.37 21.05 37.61
CA ILE A 67 27.04 20.23 36.59
C ILE A 67 26.39 20.43 35.21
N GLN A 68 25.06 20.45 35.12
CA GLN A 68 24.36 20.72 33.86
C GLN A 68 24.66 22.12 33.31
N PHE A 69 24.73 23.14 34.17
CA PHE A 69 25.09 24.49 33.76
C PHE A 69 26.53 24.58 33.20
N ILE A 70 27.50 23.92 33.86
CA ILE A 70 28.89 23.85 33.40
C ILE A 70 28.99 23.18 32.02
N ILE A 71 28.27 22.09 31.79
CA ILE A 71 28.23 21.39 30.49
C ILE A 71 27.67 22.30 29.39
N ILE A 72 26.59 23.04 29.66
CA ILE A 72 25.98 23.97 28.70
C ILE A 72 26.94 25.11 28.34
N VAL A 73 27.62 25.71 29.34
CA VAL A 73 28.61 26.78 29.11
C VAL A 73 29.80 26.25 28.29
N ALA A 74 30.30 25.06 28.59
CA ALA A 74 31.37 24.43 27.82
C ALA A 74 30.97 24.22 26.35
N LEU A 75 29.74 23.74 26.10
CA LEU A 75 29.19 23.58 24.74
C LEU A 75 29.11 24.90 23.97
N ILE A 76 28.61 25.97 24.62
CA ILE A 76 28.51 27.31 24.01
C ILE A 76 29.91 27.86 23.68
N VAL A 77 30.89 27.68 24.57
CA VAL A 77 32.29 28.09 24.31
C VAL A 77 32.89 27.28 23.17
N SER A 78 32.71 25.96 23.12
CA SER A 78 33.20 25.11 22.03
C SER A 78 32.59 25.49 20.67
N ILE A 79 31.28 25.75 20.60
CA ILE A 79 30.60 26.22 19.39
C ILE A 79 31.11 27.62 18.99
N SER A 80 31.31 28.51 19.96
CA SER A 80 31.83 29.87 19.69
C SER A 80 33.26 29.83 19.14
N MET A 81 34.15 29.01 19.71
CA MET A 81 35.50 28.80 19.18
C MET A 81 35.47 28.16 17.79
N TYR A 82 34.60 27.16 17.55
CA TYR A 82 34.43 26.54 16.23
C TYR A 82 34.02 27.55 15.14
N MET A 83 33.10 28.47 15.45
CA MET A 83 32.66 29.52 14.54
C MET A 83 33.74 30.59 14.28
N VAL A 84 34.58 30.90 15.28
CA VAL A 84 35.71 31.85 15.15
C VAL A 84 36.93 31.23 14.45
N SER A 85 37.08 29.90 14.45
CA SER A 85 38.26 29.20 13.93
C SER A 85 38.23 28.87 12.44
N ARG A 86 37.21 29.33 11.69
CA ARG A 86 37.13 29.12 10.23
C ARG A 86 37.65 30.35 9.47
N PRO A 87 38.73 30.23 8.66
CA PRO A 87 39.04 31.25 7.67
C PRO A 87 37.98 31.25 6.56
N VAL A 88 37.68 32.43 6.02
CA VAL A 88 36.80 32.59 4.85
C VAL A 88 37.68 32.64 3.61
N GLU A 89 37.81 31.52 2.91
CA GLU A 89 38.42 31.50 1.58
C GLU A 89 37.38 31.86 0.52
N THR A 90 37.63 32.98 -0.18
CA THR A 90 36.90 33.35 -1.40
C THR A 90 37.73 32.93 -2.62
N SER A 91 37.24 31.96 -3.40
CA SER A 91 37.87 31.54 -4.64
C SER A 91 36.91 31.65 -5.82
N ASN A 92 37.13 32.67 -6.66
CA ASN A 92 36.58 32.68 -8.01
C ASN A 92 37.30 31.59 -8.83
N PHE A 93 36.56 30.67 -9.45
CA PHE A 93 37.14 29.80 -10.47
C PHE A 93 36.19 29.64 -11.66
N SER A 94 36.57 30.25 -12.78
CA SER A 94 35.92 30.10 -14.08
C SER A 94 36.75 29.13 -14.92
N THR A 95 36.24 27.94 -15.18
CA THR A 95 36.85 27.01 -16.14
C THR A 95 35.78 26.36 -16.99
N THR A 96 35.66 26.85 -18.23
CA THR A 96 34.94 26.16 -19.30
C THR A 96 35.68 24.85 -19.60
N VAL A 97 34.98 23.72 -19.55
CA VAL A 97 35.52 22.43 -20.00
C VAL A 97 34.71 21.97 -21.20
N THR A 98 35.38 21.88 -22.35
CA THR A 98 34.82 21.43 -23.62
C THR A 98 34.74 19.90 -23.64
N PHE A 99 33.55 19.35 -23.91
CA PHE A 99 33.37 17.93 -24.19
C PHE A 99 33.73 17.63 -25.65
N ASP A 100 34.98 17.23 -25.90
CA ASP A 100 35.43 16.78 -27.21
C ASP A 100 35.59 15.26 -27.29
N SER A 101 35.04 14.66 -28.34
CA SER A 101 35.35 13.30 -28.83
C SER A 101 35.19 12.10 -27.87
N VAL A 102 33.94 11.65 -27.67
CA VAL A 102 33.66 10.21 -27.62
C VAL A 102 32.86 9.86 -28.88
N GLN A 103 33.40 9.00 -29.75
CA GLN A 103 32.74 8.63 -31.01
C GLN A 103 31.61 7.61 -30.78
N ILE A 104 30.38 8.10 -30.62
CA ILE A 104 29.19 7.29 -30.88
C ILE A 104 29.18 6.99 -32.38
N ARG A 105 29.24 5.71 -32.76
CA ARG A 105 29.11 5.29 -34.17
C ARG A 105 27.68 5.56 -34.64
N ASN A 106 27.54 6.22 -35.79
CA ASN A 106 26.24 6.51 -36.40
C ASN A 106 25.43 5.23 -36.64
N LEU A 107 24.35 5.04 -35.89
CA LEU A 107 23.25 4.16 -36.30
C LEU A 107 22.32 4.95 -37.26
N PRO A 108 21.87 4.35 -38.37
CA PRO A 108 21.08 5.05 -39.37
C PRO A 108 19.68 5.37 -38.85
N THR A 109 19.17 6.57 -39.17
CA THR A 109 17.79 6.95 -38.90
C THR A 109 16.82 6.07 -39.70
N PRO A 110 15.82 5.44 -39.06
CA PRO A 110 14.79 4.70 -39.79
C PRO A 110 13.96 5.65 -40.67
N PRO A 111 13.60 5.27 -41.90
CA PRO A 111 13.03 6.18 -42.88
C PRO A 111 11.57 6.57 -42.59
N ASN A 112 11.20 7.77 -43.06
CA ASN A 112 9.86 8.36 -42.93
C ASN A 112 8.73 7.43 -43.43
N PHE A 113 8.04 6.72 -42.54
CA PHE A 113 6.80 6.00 -42.86
C PHE A 113 5.55 6.89 -42.92
N ARG A 114 5.65 7.99 -43.68
CA ARG A 114 4.46 8.69 -44.21
C ARG A 114 3.93 7.95 -45.44
N LYS A 115 3.15 6.88 -45.21
CA LYS A 115 2.24 6.34 -46.23
C LYS A 115 0.87 6.01 -45.63
N ILE A 116 -0.09 6.87 -45.96
CA ILE A 116 -1.50 6.68 -45.63
C ILE A 116 -2.03 5.49 -46.45
N VAL A 117 -2.36 4.38 -45.80
CA VAL A 117 -3.23 3.36 -46.39
C VAL A 117 -4.66 3.86 -46.27
N LYS A 118 -5.29 4.21 -47.40
CA LYS A 118 -6.73 4.49 -47.43
C LYS A 118 -7.49 3.18 -47.22
N VAL A 119 -8.13 3.03 -46.07
CA VAL A 119 -9.22 2.05 -45.91
C VAL A 119 -10.37 2.48 -46.85
N PRO A 120 -10.93 1.59 -47.68
CA PRO A 120 -12.06 1.94 -48.53
C PRO A 120 -13.31 2.24 -47.66
N PRO A 121 -14.22 3.12 -48.10
CA PRO A 121 -15.44 3.40 -47.36
C PRO A 121 -16.32 2.15 -47.28
N ALA A 122 -16.90 1.88 -46.11
CA ALA A 122 -17.87 0.82 -45.93
C ALA A 122 -19.07 1.03 -46.86
N THR A 123 -19.51 -0.04 -47.54
CA THR A 123 -20.70 -0.03 -48.37
C THR A 123 -21.98 0.10 -47.54
N ARG A 124 -23.07 0.52 -48.19
CA ARG A 124 -24.39 0.75 -47.56
C ARG A 124 -24.92 -0.51 -46.85
N PRO A 125 -25.80 -0.34 -45.84
CA PRO A 125 -26.49 -1.47 -45.23
C PRO A 125 -27.32 -2.23 -46.27
N VAL A 126 -27.49 -3.52 -46.00
CA VAL A 126 -28.43 -4.39 -46.71
C VAL A 126 -29.67 -4.50 -45.84
N GLU A 127 -30.83 -4.20 -46.42
CA GLU A 127 -32.14 -4.45 -45.80
C GLU A 127 -32.44 -5.96 -45.94
N ILE A 128 -32.79 -6.60 -44.81
CA ILE A 128 -33.41 -7.94 -44.74
C ILE A 128 -34.47 -7.83 -43.64
N ASP A 129 -35.62 -8.47 -43.89
CA ASP A 129 -36.91 -8.12 -43.30
C ASP A 129 -37.13 -8.59 -41.85
N GLU A 130 -38.18 -8.04 -41.23
CA GLU A 130 -38.73 -8.47 -39.93
C GLU A 130 -39.66 -9.68 -40.12
N GLU A 131 -39.43 -10.82 -39.46
CA GLU A 131 -40.48 -11.83 -39.28
C GLU A 131 -40.27 -12.71 -38.03
N GLU A 132 -41.18 -12.51 -37.06
CA GLU A 132 -41.69 -13.40 -35.98
C GLU A 132 -40.77 -14.03 -34.89
N GLU A 133 -41.45 -14.49 -33.84
CA GLU A 133 -40.98 -14.72 -32.47
C GLU A 133 -40.60 -16.19 -32.20
N GLU A 134 -39.74 -16.43 -31.19
CA GLU A 134 -40.15 -17.25 -30.02
C GLU A 134 -39.14 -17.13 -28.85
N GLU A 135 -39.61 -17.41 -27.63
CA GLU A 135 -38.84 -17.23 -26.39
C GLU A 135 -37.80 -18.34 -26.16
N ASN A 136 -36.69 -18.00 -25.48
CA ASN A 136 -36.00 -18.92 -24.57
C ASN A 136 -35.14 -18.14 -23.55
N GLU A 137 -35.12 -18.61 -22.30
CA GLU A 137 -34.45 -17.91 -21.19
C GLU A 137 -32.92 -17.90 -21.35
N SER A 138 -32.29 -16.72 -21.23
CA SER A 138 -30.84 -16.63 -20.95
C SER A 138 -30.56 -15.65 -19.81
N SER A 139 -29.93 -16.18 -18.76
CA SER A 139 -29.64 -15.46 -17.51
C SER A 139 -28.81 -14.19 -17.73
N LEU A 140 -29.28 -13.05 -17.22
CA LEU A 140 -28.42 -11.87 -17.05
C LEU A 140 -27.27 -12.23 -16.10
N GLU A 141 -26.03 -12.17 -16.59
CA GLU A 141 -24.85 -12.43 -15.78
C GLU A 141 -24.67 -11.35 -14.70
N SER A 142 -24.52 -11.77 -13.45
CA SER A 142 -24.17 -10.89 -12.34
C SER A 142 -22.80 -10.25 -12.59
N GLY A 143 -22.76 -8.93 -12.80
CA GLY A 143 -21.56 -8.18 -13.17
C GLY A 143 -20.51 -8.07 -12.05
N GLY A 144 -19.81 -9.16 -11.76
CA GLY A 144 -18.67 -9.19 -10.85
C GLY A 144 -17.39 -8.59 -11.46
N PHE A 145 -16.32 -8.54 -10.66
CA PHE A 145 -15.00 -8.10 -11.14
C PHE A 145 -14.47 -9.06 -12.22
N LYS A 146 -14.29 -8.55 -13.44
CA LYS A 146 -13.73 -9.33 -14.55
C LYS A 146 -12.27 -9.75 -14.31
N ALA A 147 -11.52 -8.95 -13.56
CA ALA A 147 -10.10 -9.16 -13.31
C ALA A 147 -9.70 -8.58 -11.95
N ALA A 148 -8.64 -9.12 -11.34
CA ALA A 148 -8.12 -8.70 -10.04
C ALA A 148 -6.60 -8.96 -9.93
N VAL A 149 -5.90 -8.11 -9.19
CA VAL A 149 -4.50 -8.30 -8.77
C VAL A 149 -4.41 -8.11 -7.27
N PHE A 150 -3.63 -8.96 -6.60
CA PHE A 150 -3.27 -8.82 -5.19
C PHE A 150 -1.77 -9.08 -5.01
N SER A 151 -1.11 -8.20 -4.27
CA SER A 151 0.14 -8.47 -3.58
C SER A 151 0.12 -7.81 -2.19
N GLU A 152 1.18 -8.00 -1.40
CA GLU A 152 1.29 -7.37 -0.08
C GLU A 152 1.52 -5.84 -0.13
N SER A 153 1.68 -5.23 -1.32
CA SER A 153 1.85 -3.78 -1.48
C SER A 153 0.85 -3.20 -2.49
N ALA A 154 0.21 -2.09 -2.09
CA ALA A 154 -0.83 -1.42 -2.89
C ALA A 154 -0.29 -0.89 -4.22
N ILE A 155 0.91 -0.29 -4.22
CA ILE A 155 1.50 0.31 -5.43
C ILE A 155 1.90 -0.75 -6.47
N CYS A 156 2.36 -1.92 -6.01
CA CYS A 156 2.66 -3.05 -6.89
C CYS A 156 1.40 -3.76 -7.40
N SER A 157 0.33 -3.79 -6.62
CA SER A 157 -1.00 -4.24 -7.07
C SER A 157 -1.56 -3.31 -8.16
N GLU A 158 -1.38 -1.99 -8.02
CA GLU A 158 -1.76 -1.00 -9.02
C GLU A 158 -0.91 -1.06 -10.31
N ILE A 159 0.39 -1.38 -10.21
CA ILE A 159 1.23 -1.65 -11.39
C ILE A 159 0.71 -2.88 -12.17
N GLY A 160 0.34 -3.96 -11.48
CA GLY A 160 -0.28 -5.13 -12.12
C GLY A 160 -1.64 -4.80 -12.74
N ARG A 161 -2.49 -4.03 -12.03
CA ARG A 161 -3.78 -3.55 -12.55
C ARG A 161 -3.61 -2.70 -13.81
N SER A 162 -2.59 -1.83 -13.85
CA SER A 162 -2.22 -1.03 -15.02
C SER A 162 -1.84 -1.92 -16.22
N ILE A 163 -1.10 -3.00 -15.99
CA ILE A 163 -0.72 -3.96 -17.03
C ILE A 163 -1.95 -4.70 -17.60
N LEU A 164 -2.89 -5.12 -16.75
CA LEU A 164 -4.17 -5.70 -17.21
C LEU A 164 -5.01 -4.68 -18.00
N VAL A 165 -5.14 -3.44 -17.52
CA VAL A 165 -5.89 -2.37 -18.19
C VAL A 165 -5.29 -2.00 -19.54
N ARG A 166 -3.97 -2.15 -19.72
CA ARG A 166 -3.26 -1.99 -21.00
C ARG A 166 -3.43 -3.20 -21.94
N GLY A 167 -4.21 -4.21 -21.55
CA GLY A 167 -4.54 -5.39 -22.35
C GLY A 167 -3.60 -6.59 -22.15
N GLY A 168 -2.68 -6.52 -21.17
CA GLY A 168 -1.89 -7.67 -20.72
C GLY A 168 -2.75 -8.72 -20.00
N ASN A 169 -2.26 -9.95 -19.91
CA ASN A 169 -2.96 -11.06 -19.27
C ASN A 169 -2.50 -11.29 -17.81
N ALA A 170 -3.04 -12.33 -17.17
CA ALA A 170 -2.73 -12.64 -15.78
C ALA A 170 -1.24 -12.87 -15.50
N VAL A 171 -0.48 -13.42 -16.47
CA VAL A 171 0.97 -13.64 -16.36
C VAL A 171 1.75 -12.33 -16.54
N ASP A 172 1.38 -11.51 -17.53
CA ASP A 172 2.01 -10.18 -17.73
C ASP A 172 1.92 -9.34 -16.45
N ALA A 173 0.73 -9.28 -15.85
CA ALA A 173 0.50 -8.53 -14.62
C ALA A 173 1.22 -9.13 -13.41
N ALA A 174 1.26 -10.47 -13.29
CA ALA A 174 2.00 -11.13 -12.21
C ALA A 174 3.51 -10.83 -12.27
N ILE A 175 4.09 -10.77 -13.48
CA ILE A 175 5.50 -10.41 -13.69
C ILE A 175 5.74 -8.96 -13.28
N GLY A 176 4.99 -7.99 -13.80
CA GLY A 176 5.20 -6.58 -13.48
C GLY A 176 4.97 -6.25 -12.00
N THR A 177 3.97 -6.86 -11.37
CA THR A 177 3.78 -6.76 -9.91
C THR A 177 4.97 -7.37 -9.16
N MET A 178 5.46 -8.56 -9.54
CA MET A 178 6.64 -9.17 -8.88
C MET A 178 7.90 -8.31 -9.06
N VAL A 179 8.14 -7.75 -10.24
CA VAL A 179 9.24 -6.81 -10.48
C VAL A 179 9.13 -5.59 -9.54
N CYS A 180 7.93 -5.03 -9.37
CA CYS A 180 7.70 -3.97 -8.37
C CYS A 180 7.97 -4.44 -6.92
N MET A 181 7.56 -5.66 -6.54
CA MET A 181 7.81 -6.16 -5.18
C MET A 181 9.30 -6.17 -4.85
N THR A 182 10.20 -6.44 -5.81
CA THR A 182 11.66 -6.42 -5.55
C THR A 182 12.21 -5.05 -5.16
N ALA A 183 11.54 -3.97 -5.58
CA ALA A 183 11.85 -2.60 -5.19
C ALA A 183 11.19 -2.18 -3.89
N VAL A 184 9.89 -2.51 -3.70
CA VAL A 184 9.09 -2.00 -2.57
C VAL A 184 9.22 -2.84 -1.31
N HIS A 185 9.26 -4.17 -1.42
CA HIS A 185 9.51 -5.10 -0.30
C HIS A 185 10.79 -5.91 -0.52
N PRO A 186 11.98 -5.28 -0.62
CA PRO A 186 13.25 -5.96 -0.87
C PRO A 186 13.64 -6.96 0.24
N HIS A 187 13.02 -6.83 1.43
CA HIS A 187 13.15 -7.78 2.53
C HIS A 187 12.46 -9.14 2.26
N LYS A 188 11.55 -9.22 1.27
CA LYS A 188 10.79 -10.42 0.87
C LYS A 188 10.87 -10.78 -0.62
N ALA A 189 11.27 -9.85 -1.49
CA ALA A 189 11.27 -10.02 -2.94
C ALA A 189 12.59 -9.54 -3.54
N SER A 190 13.15 -10.26 -4.51
CA SER A 190 14.45 -9.93 -5.11
C SER A 190 14.68 -10.62 -6.45
N LEU A 191 15.59 -10.09 -7.28
CA LEU A 191 16.16 -10.84 -8.39
C LEU A 191 17.03 -12.03 -7.90
N GLY A 192 17.64 -11.89 -6.71
CA GLY A 192 18.58 -12.85 -6.11
C GLY A 192 17.96 -14.05 -5.38
N GLY A 193 16.66 -14.34 -5.57
CA GLY A 193 15.97 -15.51 -5.00
C GLY A 193 15.28 -16.37 -6.06
N GLY A 194 14.22 -17.08 -5.67
CA GLY A 194 13.48 -17.98 -6.56
C GLY A 194 11.98 -18.01 -6.28
N MET A 195 11.23 -18.60 -7.21
CA MET A 195 9.77 -18.63 -7.16
C MET A 195 9.16 -19.94 -7.63
N ILE A 196 7.88 -20.13 -7.32
CA ILE A 196 7.00 -21.10 -7.96
C ILE A 196 5.76 -20.34 -8.47
N MET A 197 5.48 -20.45 -9.77
CA MET A 197 4.30 -19.86 -10.41
C MET A 197 3.36 -20.95 -10.88
N LEU A 198 2.17 -21.03 -10.29
CA LEU A 198 1.05 -21.85 -10.75
C LEU A 198 0.18 -21.01 -11.69
N VAL A 199 0.01 -21.47 -12.92
CA VAL A 199 -0.80 -20.84 -13.98
C VAL A 199 -1.96 -21.76 -14.32
N ASN A 200 -3.18 -21.23 -14.32
CA ASN A 200 -4.34 -21.86 -14.94
C ASN A 200 -4.69 -21.11 -16.23
N ASP A 201 -4.44 -21.72 -17.38
CA ASP A 201 -5.04 -21.30 -18.65
C ASP A 201 -6.22 -22.23 -18.99
N LYS A 202 -7.46 -21.78 -18.72
CA LYS A 202 -8.69 -22.45 -19.16
C LYS A 202 -8.73 -23.95 -18.81
N GLN A 203 -8.51 -24.26 -17.52
CA GLN A 203 -8.42 -25.60 -16.92
C GLN A 203 -7.10 -26.37 -17.21
N LYS A 204 -6.10 -25.74 -17.85
CA LYS A 204 -4.74 -26.29 -17.96
C LYS A 204 -3.88 -25.71 -16.84
N PHE A 205 -3.70 -26.51 -15.79
CA PHE A 205 -2.90 -26.15 -14.63
C PHE A 205 -1.43 -26.52 -14.86
N SER A 206 -0.58 -25.51 -15.02
CA SER A 206 0.87 -25.66 -15.21
C SER A 206 1.64 -24.95 -14.11
N VAL A 207 2.81 -25.47 -13.77
CA VAL A 207 3.67 -24.98 -12.69
C VAL A 207 5.06 -24.69 -13.27
N ILE A 208 5.52 -23.46 -13.06
CA ILE A 208 6.91 -23.04 -13.32
C ILE A 208 7.63 -23.09 -11.97
N THR A 209 8.57 -24.02 -11.81
CA THR A 209 9.39 -24.13 -10.60
C THR A 209 10.76 -23.51 -10.88
N ALA A 210 10.90 -22.24 -10.52
CA ALA A 210 12.11 -21.45 -10.67
C ALA A 210 12.81 -21.27 -9.30
N ARG A 211 13.07 -22.40 -8.65
CA ARG A 211 13.76 -22.51 -7.36
C ARG A 211 15.26 -22.50 -7.52
N GLU A 212 15.94 -21.91 -6.55
CA GLU A 212 17.38 -21.74 -6.54
C GLU A 212 18.12 -23.07 -6.46
N THR A 213 19.23 -23.24 -7.20
CA THR A 213 20.02 -24.49 -7.21
C THR A 213 21.32 -24.37 -6.43
N ALA A 214 21.75 -25.46 -5.82
CA ALA A 214 23.04 -25.55 -5.14
C ALA A 214 24.20 -25.24 -6.12
N PRO A 215 25.15 -24.34 -5.79
CA PRO A 215 26.28 -24.01 -6.66
C PRO A 215 27.10 -25.24 -7.06
N ALA A 216 27.78 -25.20 -8.21
CA ALA A 216 28.53 -26.35 -8.74
C ALA A 216 29.66 -26.83 -7.80
N ALA A 217 30.21 -25.94 -6.97
CA ALA A 217 31.23 -26.24 -5.96
C ALA A 217 30.66 -26.70 -4.60
N ALA A 218 29.33 -26.76 -4.44
CA ALA A 218 28.69 -27.12 -3.17
C ALA A 218 28.84 -28.62 -2.87
N SER A 219 29.18 -28.96 -1.63
CA SER A 219 29.31 -30.35 -1.17
C SER A 219 28.86 -30.45 0.29
N GLN A 220 28.40 -31.62 0.73
CA GLN A 220 27.88 -31.81 2.09
C GLN A 220 28.91 -31.45 3.20
N ALA A 221 30.21 -31.55 2.89
CA ALA A 221 31.30 -31.09 3.75
C ALA A 221 31.23 -29.59 4.13
N TYR A 222 30.48 -28.78 3.37
CA TYR A 222 30.13 -27.40 3.70
C TYR A 222 29.62 -27.25 5.15
N PHE A 223 28.66 -28.10 5.55
CA PHE A 223 28.03 -28.01 6.88
C PHE A 223 28.93 -28.43 8.04
N SER A 224 30.09 -29.04 7.76
CA SER A 224 31.03 -29.50 8.80
C SER A 224 31.76 -28.36 9.53
N ARG A 225 31.79 -27.15 8.96
CA ARG A 225 32.64 -26.04 9.44
C ARG A 225 31.92 -25.06 10.35
N LYS A 226 30.67 -24.71 10.02
CA LYS A 226 29.69 -23.99 10.85
C LYS A 226 28.33 -24.00 10.15
N ARG A 227 27.24 -24.05 10.92
CA ARG A 227 25.88 -23.93 10.38
C ARG A 227 25.55 -22.50 9.91
N VAL A 228 26.08 -21.49 10.61
CA VAL A 228 25.85 -20.06 10.33
C VAL A 228 26.24 -19.69 8.90
N ASP A 229 27.29 -20.30 8.36
CA ASP A 229 27.77 -20.11 6.99
C ASP A 229 26.67 -20.44 5.95
N ALA A 230 25.75 -21.36 6.25
CA ALA A 230 24.60 -21.68 5.37
C ALA A 230 23.43 -20.69 5.50
N GLU A 231 23.45 -19.82 6.51
CA GLU A 231 22.34 -18.95 6.91
C GLU A 231 22.66 -17.46 6.66
N GLN A 232 23.93 -17.04 6.62
CA GLN A 232 24.35 -15.65 6.38
C GLN A 232 25.63 -15.55 5.52
N GLY A 233 25.77 -14.47 4.76
CA GLY A 233 26.91 -14.20 3.87
C GLY A 233 26.81 -14.87 2.50
N ALA A 234 27.70 -14.52 1.57
CA ALA A 234 27.62 -14.92 0.16
C ALA A 234 27.52 -16.45 -0.04
N LYS A 235 28.20 -17.24 0.80
CA LYS A 235 28.19 -18.71 0.77
C LYS A 235 26.83 -19.33 1.06
N ALA A 236 25.95 -18.62 1.78
CA ALA A 236 24.60 -19.08 2.08
C ALA A 236 23.69 -19.12 0.83
N SER A 237 24.09 -18.48 -0.27
CA SER A 237 23.27 -18.32 -1.46
C SER A 237 23.34 -19.51 -2.41
N CYS A 238 22.17 -19.97 -2.84
CA CYS A 238 22.01 -20.79 -4.03
C CYS A 238 21.95 -19.91 -5.29
N VAL A 239 22.13 -20.49 -6.48
CA VAL A 239 22.01 -19.78 -7.76
C VAL A 239 20.56 -19.28 -7.92
N PRO A 240 20.30 -17.97 -8.06
CA PRO A 240 18.94 -17.43 -8.14
C PRO A 240 18.13 -18.03 -9.30
N GLY A 241 16.83 -18.21 -9.12
CA GLY A 241 15.94 -18.72 -10.17
C GLY A 241 14.93 -17.71 -10.72
N ASN A 242 14.66 -16.62 -10.00
CA ASN A 242 13.49 -15.76 -10.24
C ASN A 242 13.42 -15.21 -11.66
N LEU A 243 14.51 -14.60 -12.15
CA LEU A 243 14.51 -13.99 -13.49
C LEU A 243 14.27 -15.02 -14.61
N ASN A 244 14.94 -16.17 -14.58
CA ASN A 244 14.73 -17.24 -15.56
C ASN A 244 13.26 -17.73 -15.55
N GLY A 245 12.65 -17.85 -14.37
CA GLY A 245 11.24 -18.19 -14.23
C GLY A 245 10.31 -17.12 -14.79
N LEU A 246 10.57 -15.84 -14.51
CA LEU A 246 9.75 -14.72 -15.00
C LEU A 246 9.86 -14.58 -16.52
N PHE A 247 11.05 -14.76 -17.07
CA PHE A 247 11.28 -14.74 -18.52
C PHE A 247 10.60 -15.92 -19.20
N ARG A 248 10.77 -17.16 -18.71
CA ARG A 248 10.10 -18.35 -19.32
C ARG A 248 8.58 -18.34 -19.12
N ALA A 249 8.07 -17.67 -18.07
CA ALA A 249 6.65 -17.35 -17.94
C ALA A 249 6.18 -16.36 -19.03
N TYR A 250 6.94 -15.28 -19.25
CA TYR A 250 6.68 -14.33 -20.34
C TYR A 250 6.77 -15.00 -21.71
N GLU A 251 7.78 -15.82 -21.98
CA GLU A 251 7.94 -16.56 -23.23
C GLU A 251 6.71 -17.43 -23.52
N LYS A 252 6.32 -18.28 -22.58
CA LYS A 252 5.30 -19.32 -22.78
C LYS A 252 3.85 -18.82 -22.64
N TYR A 253 3.59 -17.85 -21.77
CA TYR A 253 2.22 -17.47 -21.39
C TYR A 253 1.88 -15.97 -21.48
N SER A 254 2.80 -15.07 -21.82
CA SER A 254 2.46 -13.64 -22.03
C SER A 254 1.42 -13.43 -23.14
N SER A 255 0.61 -12.38 -23.02
CA SER A 255 -0.26 -11.92 -24.12
C SER A 255 0.52 -11.39 -25.34
N LYS A 256 1.81 -11.07 -25.18
CA LYS A 256 2.68 -10.32 -26.11
C LYS A 256 2.17 -8.92 -26.51
N ARG A 257 1.06 -8.45 -25.92
CA ARG A 257 0.53 -7.08 -26.10
C ARG A 257 1.32 -6.05 -25.30
N ILE A 258 1.87 -6.47 -24.17
CA ILE A 258 2.83 -5.73 -23.36
C ILE A 258 4.20 -6.36 -23.59
N SER A 259 5.20 -5.59 -24.00
CA SER A 259 6.55 -6.13 -24.19
C SER A 259 7.25 -6.35 -22.86
N TRP A 260 8.24 -7.25 -22.82
CA TRP A 260 9.11 -7.49 -21.66
C TRP A 260 9.56 -6.19 -21.00
N LYS A 261 10.14 -5.28 -21.78
CA LYS A 261 10.54 -3.93 -21.36
C LYS A 261 9.44 -3.17 -20.62
N GLN A 262 8.23 -3.17 -21.18
CA GLN A 262 7.07 -2.44 -20.66
C GLN A 262 6.52 -2.99 -19.32
N LEU A 263 6.95 -4.18 -18.89
CA LEU A 263 6.66 -4.73 -17.56
C LEU A 263 7.58 -4.14 -16.47
N PHE A 264 8.74 -3.61 -16.86
CA PHE A 264 9.77 -3.09 -15.94
C PHE A 264 9.72 -1.56 -15.80
N VAL A 265 9.32 -0.82 -16.85
CA VAL A 265 9.35 0.66 -16.89
C VAL A 265 8.71 1.33 -15.66
N LEU A 266 7.55 0.87 -15.20
CA LEU A 266 6.88 1.48 -14.04
C LEU A 266 7.69 1.33 -12.74
N THR A 267 8.37 0.20 -12.55
CA THR A 267 9.26 -0.02 -11.40
C THR A 267 10.58 0.75 -11.52
N ILE A 268 11.13 0.89 -12.74
CA ILE A 268 12.32 1.72 -12.99
C ILE A 268 12.00 3.19 -12.66
N HIS A 269 10.83 3.69 -13.05
CA HIS A 269 10.34 5.02 -12.66
C HIS A 269 10.12 5.12 -11.14
N LEU A 270 9.57 4.09 -10.51
CA LEU A 270 9.36 4.04 -9.05
C LEU A 270 10.69 4.12 -8.27
N CYS A 271 11.71 3.36 -8.66
CA CYS A 271 13.02 3.40 -8.01
C CYS A 271 13.79 4.72 -8.24
N THR A 272 13.61 5.38 -9.39
CA THR A 272 14.32 6.63 -9.73
C THR A 272 13.66 7.89 -9.16
N ARG A 273 12.32 7.95 -9.16
CA ARG A 273 11.54 9.05 -8.55
C ARG A 273 11.42 8.90 -7.03
N GLY A 274 11.45 7.66 -6.56
CA GLY A 274 11.29 7.28 -5.16
C GLY A 274 9.82 7.05 -4.78
N PHE A 275 9.61 6.32 -3.69
CA PHE A 275 8.30 5.93 -3.18
C PHE A 275 8.21 6.03 -1.66
N GLU A 276 7.00 6.17 -1.14
CA GLU A 276 6.74 6.20 0.30
C GLU A 276 7.00 4.82 0.92
N VAL A 277 7.86 4.77 1.94
CA VAL A 277 8.11 3.56 2.73
C VAL A 277 6.82 3.18 3.46
N ASP A 278 6.35 1.95 3.24
CA ASP A 278 5.16 1.41 3.90
C ASP A 278 5.49 0.74 5.25
N GLU A 279 4.44 0.38 5.99
CA GLU A 279 4.53 -0.18 7.35
C GLU A 279 5.29 -1.52 7.38
N ALA A 280 5.18 -2.34 6.33
CA ALA A 280 5.86 -3.62 6.25
C ALA A 280 7.36 -3.48 5.95
N LEU A 281 7.75 -2.46 5.16
CA LEU A 281 9.16 -2.14 4.97
C LEU A 281 9.76 -1.44 6.21
N ASP A 282 9.03 -0.54 6.88
CA ASP A 282 9.49 0.10 8.11
C ASP A 282 9.73 -0.93 9.22
N ASP A 283 8.76 -1.81 9.53
CA ASP A 283 8.92 -2.88 10.52
C ASP A 283 10.20 -3.71 10.26
N ALA A 284 10.40 -4.14 9.01
CA ALA A 284 11.60 -4.89 8.62
C ALA A 284 12.90 -4.06 8.76
N LEU A 285 12.85 -2.75 8.50
CA LEU A 285 13.95 -1.79 8.70
C LEU A 285 14.10 -1.29 10.15
N GLN A 286 13.24 -1.70 11.08
CA GLN A 286 13.47 -1.61 12.53
C GLN A 286 14.02 -2.92 13.11
N THR A 287 13.62 -4.09 12.59
CA THR A 287 14.04 -5.42 13.09
C THR A 287 15.21 -6.04 12.33
N TYR A 288 15.81 -5.34 11.37
CA TYR A 288 16.93 -5.82 10.57
C TYR A 288 18.14 -6.28 11.43
N PRO A 289 18.81 -7.41 11.07
CA PRO A 289 19.96 -7.92 11.81
C PRO A 289 21.10 -6.91 11.96
N HIS A 290 21.67 -6.79 13.17
CA HIS A 290 22.79 -5.90 13.46
C HIS A 290 24.03 -6.11 12.58
N SER A 291 24.21 -7.29 11.98
CA SER A 291 25.28 -7.55 11.00
C SER A 291 25.19 -6.63 9.78
N MET A 292 23.98 -6.24 9.35
CA MET A 292 23.73 -5.37 8.20
C MET A 292 24.05 -3.88 8.48
N ILE A 293 24.17 -3.46 9.75
CA ILE A 293 24.50 -2.07 10.12
C ILE A 293 25.86 -1.63 9.53
N ASN A 294 26.76 -2.60 9.30
CA ASN A 294 28.12 -2.40 8.83
C ASN A 294 28.28 -2.58 7.29
N ASP A 295 27.25 -3.02 6.57
CA ASP A 295 27.28 -3.15 5.11
C ASP A 295 27.10 -1.77 4.47
N GLU A 296 28.14 -1.25 3.80
CA GLU A 296 28.14 0.10 3.22
C GLU A 296 27.05 0.30 2.17
N GLN A 297 26.73 -0.73 1.38
CA GLN A 297 25.74 -0.65 0.31
C GLN A 297 24.31 -0.70 0.86
N PHE A 298 24.08 -1.50 1.91
CA PHE A 298 22.85 -1.46 2.70
C PHE A 298 22.68 -0.09 3.37
N ARG A 299 23.72 0.45 4.02
CA ARG A 299 23.69 1.79 4.61
C ARG A 299 23.34 2.87 3.59
N ARG A 300 24.05 2.90 2.47
CA ARG A 300 23.86 3.87 1.37
C ARG A 300 22.42 3.90 0.85
N THR A 301 21.77 2.75 0.79
CA THR A 301 20.42 2.63 0.22
C THR A 301 19.32 2.85 1.26
N PHE A 302 19.46 2.29 2.47
CA PHE A 302 18.36 2.22 3.44
C PHE A 302 18.49 3.18 4.62
N PHE A 303 19.59 3.94 4.77
CA PHE A 303 19.71 4.98 5.80
C PHE A 303 19.43 6.39 5.26
N ASN A 304 18.55 7.11 5.96
CA ASN A 304 18.28 8.52 5.71
C ASN A 304 19.50 9.36 6.13
N SER A 305 20.19 9.96 5.16
CA SER A 305 21.44 10.72 5.36
C SER A 305 21.31 11.93 6.29
N LYS A 306 20.09 12.42 6.54
CA LYS A 306 19.83 13.54 7.47
C LYS A 306 19.69 13.10 8.93
N THR A 307 19.25 11.86 9.17
CA THR A 307 18.99 11.33 10.52
C THR A 307 20.02 10.29 10.96
N ASN A 308 20.77 9.71 10.02
CA ASN A 308 21.67 8.58 10.20
C ASN A 308 20.98 7.34 10.83
N LYS A 309 19.69 7.17 10.54
CA LYS A 309 18.87 5.99 10.86
C LYS A 309 18.36 5.36 9.58
N THR A 310 17.83 4.13 9.67
CA THR A 310 17.00 3.56 8.60
C THR A 310 15.82 4.47 8.26
N PHE A 311 15.36 4.41 7.00
CA PHE A 311 14.12 5.06 6.59
C PHE A 311 12.91 4.46 7.32
N THR A 312 11.92 5.31 7.58
CA THR A 312 10.71 5.02 8.37
C THR A 312 9.45 5.25 7.56
N LYS A 313 8.29 4.77 8.03
CA LYS A 313 7.01 4.91 7.34
C LYS A 313 6.69 6.38 7.04
N GLY A 314 6.49 6.69 5.76
CA GLY A 314 6.28 8.07 5.28
C GLY A 314 7.55 8.79 4.77
N ASP A 315 8.75 8.22 4.96
CA ASP A 315 9.95 8.68 4.24
C ASP A 315 9.87 8.27 2.75
N ILE A 316 10.58 9.01 1.89
CA ILE A 316 10.73 8.65 0.47
C ILE A 316 12.06 7.91 0.27
N LEU A 317 11.97 6.65 -0.19
CA LEU A 317 13.09 5.79 -0.56
C LEU A 317 13.28 5.75 -2.07
N THR A 318 14.54 5.82 -2.53
CA THR A 318 14.95 5.61 -3.93
C THR A 318 15.87 4.40 -4.04
N CYS A 319 15.82 3.67 -5.15
CA CYS A 319 16.65 2.48 -5.41
C CYS A 319 17.38 2.58 -6.77
N PRO A 320 18.29 3.56 -6.98
CA PRO A 320 18.88 3.84 -8.28
C PRO A 320 19.77 2.70 -8.82
N GLU A 321 20.45 1.94 -7.96
CA GLU A 321 21.24 0.77 -8.37
C GLU A 321 20.33 -0.37 -8.89
N LEU A 322 19.15 -0.54 -8.28
CA LEU A 322 18.14 -1.48 -8.78
C LEU A 322 17.51 -0.98 -10.07
N ALA A 323 17.24 0.34 -10.18
CA ALA A 323 16.71 0.92 -11.41
C ALA A 323 17.65 0.71 -12.61
N ALA A 324 18.96 0.84 -12.42
CA ALA A 324 19.95 0.55 -13.45
C ALA A 324 19.90 -0.93 -13.86
N THR A 325 19.99 -1.85 -12.89
CA THR A 325 19.93 -3.30 -13.14
C THR A 325 18.62 -3.73 -13.82
N LEU A 326 17.48 -3.17 -13.40
CA LEU A 326 16.17 -3.42 -14.02
C LEU A 326 16.07 -2.79 -15.42
N SER A 327 16.71 -1.64 -15.66
CA SER A 327 16.79 -1.02 -16.98
C SER A 327 17.57 -1.90 -17.95
N ASP A 328 18.78 -2.33 -17.57
CA ASP A 328 19.60 -3.25 -18.37
C ASP A 328 18.79 -4.52 -18.72
N LEU A 329 18.25 -5.21 -17.70
CA LEU A 329 17.43 -6.41 -17.86
C LEU A 329 16.13 -6.22 -18.66
N SER A 330 15.69 -4.97 -18.89
CA SER A 330 14.52 -4.64 -19.70
C SER A 330 14.86 -4.40 -21.19
N GLU A 331 16.14 -4.16 -21.52
CA GLU A 331 16.63 -3.81 -22.87
C GLU A 331 17.33 -4.97 -23.59
N TYR A 332 17.95 -5.92 -22.87
CA TYR A 332 18.62 -7.08 -23.48
C TYR A 332 17.61 -8.06 -24.13
N GLU A 333 17.99 -8.58 -25.30
CA GLU A 333 17.19 -9.57 -26.05
C GLU A 333 17.10 -10.92 -25.33
N ASP A 334 18.22 -11.39 -24.76
CA ASP A 334 18.26 -12.48 -23.78
C ASP A 334 18.70 -11.92 -22.41
N PRO A 335 17.75 -11.54 -21.53
CA PRO A 335 18.06 -11.06 -20.18
C PRO A 335 18.50 -12.21 -19.26
N VAL A 336 18.25 -13.47 -19.63
CA VAL A 336 18.71 -14.64 -18.87
C VAL A 336 20.22 -14.81 -19.09
N ASP A 337 20.68 -14.82 -20.34
CA ASP A 337 22.13 -14.85 -20.63
C ASP A 337 22.86 -13.66 -19.99
N TYR A 338 22.32 -12.45 -20.08
CA TYR A 338 22.92 -11.28 -19.42
C TYR A 338 23.05 -11.42 -17.90
N PHE A 339 22.06 -12.02 -17.23
CA PHE A 339 22.07 -12.23 -15.78
C PHE A 339 22.99 -13.37 -15.33
N TYR A 340 22.98 -14.51 -16.04
CA TYR A 340 23.67 -15.73 -15.62
C TYR A 340 25.07 -15.90 -16.25
N ARG A 341 25.34 -15.32 -17.42
CA ARG A 341 26.62 -15.43 -18.15
C ARG A 341 27.29 -14.09 -18.48
N GLY A 342 26.54 -12.97 -18.53
CA GLY A 342 27.05 -11.62 -18.81
C GLY A 342 27.49 -10.81 -17.58
N ASP A 343 27.63 -9.48 -17.74
CA ASP A 343 28.23 -8.56 -16.75
C ASP A 343 27.57 -8.59 -15.36
N ILE A 344 26.30 -8.97 -15.25
CA ILE A 344 25.64 -9.15 -13.94
C ILE A 344 26.25 -10.35 -13.22
N SER A 345 26.50 -11.46 -13.94
CA SER A 345 27.17 -12.64 -13.40
C SER A 345 28.58 -12.31 -12.95
N GLU A 346 29.37 -11.58 -13.75
CA GLU A 346 30.72 -11.14 -13.34
C GLU A 346 30.68 -10.27 -12.06
N ARG A 347 29.70 -9.35 -11.96
CA ARG A 347 29.50 -8.50 -10.77
C ARG A 347 28.95 -9.25 -9.55
N LEU A 348 28.37 -10.43 -9.73
CA LEU A 348 27.93 -11.34 -8.65
C LEU A 348 29.01 -12.36 -8.23
N VAL A 349 30.04 -12.60 -9.05
CA VAL A 349 30.95 -13.74 -8.89
C VAL A 349 32.36 -13.34 -8.44
N GLN A 350 32.56 -13.43 -7.12
CA GLN A 350 33.76 -14.11 -6.60
C GLN A 350 33.45 -15.50 -6.01
N GLU A 351 32.19 -15.84 -5.70
CA GLU A 351 31.84 -17.12 -5.06
C GLU A 351 30.76 -17.97 -5.76
N LEU A 352 30.02 -17.45 -6.76
CA LEU A 352 28.89 -18.16 -7.40
C LEU A 352 29.19 -18.65 -8.84
N GLN A 353 30.18 -19.52 -9.02
CA GLN A 353 30.38 -20.20 -10.31
C GLN A 353 29.17 -21.06 -10.68
N SER A 354 28.33 -20.55 -11.59
CA SER A 354 27.15 -21.23 -12.12
C SER A 354 27.32 -21.55 -13.61
N ARG A 355 26.59 -22.56 -14.08
CA ARG A 355 26.34 -22.84 -15.49
C ARG A 355 24.86 -23.17 -15.63
N ASP A 356 24.29 -22.77 -16.77
CA ASP A 356 23.06 -23.31 -17.35
C ASP A 356 21.92 -23.57 -16.34
N TYR A 357 21.49 -22.50 -15.66
CA TYR A 357 20.26 -22.52 -14.87
C TYR A 357 19.03 -22.51 -15.80
N GLU A 358 18.15 -23.49 -15.66
CA GLU A 358 16.83 -23.49 -16.29
C GLU A 358 15.76 -23.98 -15.29
N SER A 359 14.61 -23.30 -15.26
CA SER A 359 13.48 -23.67 -14.41
C SER A 359 12.69 -24.87 -14.94
N ASP A 360 12.10 -25.68 -14.06
CA ASP A 360 11.17 -26.75 -14.48
C ASP A 360 9.81 -26.14 -14.90
N ILE A 361 9.19 -26.70 -15.94
CA ILE A 361 7.79 -26.41 -16.28
C ILE A 361 7.04 -27.72 -16.43
N SER A 362 6.24 -28.05 -15.42
CA SER A 362 5.50 -29.30 -15.29
C SER A 362 3.99 -29.05 -15.13
N GLU A 363 3.18 -30.11 -15.27
CA GLU A 363 1.75 -30.05 -14.96
C GLU A 363 1.54 -29.98 -13.44
N ALA A 364 0.53 -29.22 -13.01
CA ALA A 364 0.17 -29.18 -11.59
C ALA A 364 -0.39 -30.53 -11.13
N ILE A 365 -0.10 -30.91 -9.88
CA ILE A 365 -0.78 -32.05 -9.26
C ILE A 365 -2.09 -31.53 -8.68
N CYS A 366 -3.21 -32.18 -9.03
CA CYS A 366 -4.52 -31.90 -8.47
C CYS A 366 -4.98 -33.08 -7.59
N SER A 367 -5.44 -32.80 -6.37
CA SER A 367 -6.05 -33.78 -5.46
C SER A 367 -7.53 -33.48 -5.25
N SER A 368 -8.34 -34.53 -5.06
CA SER A 368 -9.79 -34.39 -4.82
C SER A 368 -10.06 -34.30 -3.31
N ILE A 369 -10.75 -33.24 -2.89
CA ILE A 369 -11.15 -33.02 -1.49
C ILE A 369 -12.55 -33.61 -1.24
N ASP A 370 -13.44 -33.57 -2.24
CA ASP A 370 -14.67 -34.38 -2.30
C ASP A 370 -15.19 -34.54 -3.73
N ARG A 371 -16.41 -35.10 -3.88
CA ARG A 371 -17.08 -35.32 -5.18
C ARG A 371 -17.28 -34.06 -6.05
N LYS A 372 -17.12 -32.86 -5.48
CA LYS A 372 -17.31 -31.58 -6.17
C LYS A 372 -16.08 -30.67 -6.12
N SER A 373 -15.13 -30.93 -5.22
CA SER A 373 -14.09 -29.97 -4.82
C SER A 373 -12.69 -30.56 -4.97
N SER A 374 -11.77 -29.82 -5.56
CA SER A 374 -10.38 -30.26 -5.79
C SER A 374 -9.39 -29.11 -5.62
N ILE A 375 -8.14 -29.45 -5.31
CA ILE A 375 -7.06 -28.51 -5.00
C ILE A 375 -5.85 -28.81 -5.90
N CYS A 376 -5.32 -27.80 -6.59
CA CYS A 376 -4.24 -27.95 -7.56
C CYS A 376 -3.02 -27.10 -7.17
N GLY A 377 -1.81 -27.63 -7.39
CA GLY A 377 -0.56 -27.01 -6.97
C GLY A 377 0.70 -27.74 -7.44
N PRO A 378 1.90 -27.33 -6.98
CA PRO A 378 3.19 -27.86 -7.44
C PRO A 378 3.49 -29.28 -6.95
N GLY A 379 4.31 -30.00 -7.73
CA GLY A 379 4.96 -31.23 -7.27
C GLY A 379 6.17 -30.97 -6.36
N PRO A 380 6.91 -32.03 -5.99
CA PRO A 380 8.24 -31.89 -5.38
C PRO A 380 9.12 -31.00 -6.29
N PRO A 381 9.92 -30.07 -5.72
CA PRO A 381 10.38 -29.99 -4.34
C PRO A 381 9.46 -29.24 -3.35
N SER A 382 8.23 -28.87 -3.73
CA SER A 382 7.25 -28.25 -2.82
C SER A 382 6.59 -29.25 -1.87
N ILE A 383 6.18 -28.77 -0.68
CA ILE A 383 5.33 -29.52 0.26
C ILE A 383 3.84 -29.51 -0.08
N PHE A 384 3.40 -28.85 -1.16
CA PHE A 384 1.98 -28.67 -1.49
C PHE A 384 1.11 -29.91 -1.29
N MET A 385 1.58 -31.09 -1.71
CA MET A 385 0.76 -32.30 -1.61
C MET A 385 0.57 -32.82 -0.17
N LEU A 386 1.47 -32.48 0.75
CA LEU A 386 1.27 -32.71 2.18
C LEU A 386 0.17 -31.80 2.72
N LEU A 387 0.19 -30.51 2.36
CA LEU A 387 -0.90 -29.57 2.68
C LEU A 387 -2.24 -30.04 2.10
N ALA A 388 -2.28 -30.46 0.83
CA ALA A 388 -3.49 -30.95 0.17
C ALA A 388 -4.06 -32.21 0.84
N ASN A 389 -3.21 -33.15 1.26
CA ASN A 389 -3.63 -34.35 1.98
C ASN A 389 -4.18 -34.00 3.39
N SER A 390 -3.49 -33.13 4.15
CA SER A 390 -3.98 -32.64 5.44
C SER A 390 -5.31 -31.89 5.34
N ILE A 391 -5.47 -31.00 4.35
CA ILE A 391 -6.74 -30.27 4.09
C ILE A 391 -7.88 -31.25 3.80
N ALA A 392 -7.63 -32.35 3.08
CA ALA A 392 -8.63 -33.37 2.83
C ALA A 392 -8.93 -34.24 4.08
N ALA A 393 -7.92 -34.59 4.87
CA ALA A 393 -8.05 -35.42 6.07
C ALA A 393 -8.68 -34.69 7.26
N ALA A 394 -8.41 -33.38 7.42
CA ALA A 394 -8.93 -32.53 8.49
C ALA A 394 -10.43 -32.17 8.32
N ARG A 395 -11.07 -32.59 7.21
CA ARG A 395 -12.51 -32.37 7.01
C ARG A 395 -13.32 -33.07 8.10
N ASN A 396 -14.18 -32.28 8.75
CA ASN A 396 -15.04 -32.69 9.84
C ASN A 396 -14.24 -33.34 11.00
N SER A 397 -13.00 -32.89 11.21
CA SER A 397 -12.17 -33.20 12.38
C SER A 397 -12.27 -32.07 13.42
N THR A 398 -12.06 -32.40 14.68
CA THR A 398 -11.92 -31.43 15.78
C THR A 398 -10.63 -30.62 15.67
N GLU A 399 -10.53 -29.55 16.47
CA GLU A 399 -9.36 -28.66 16.50
C GLU A 399 -8.06 -29.35 16.98
N GLU A 400 -8.19 -30.45 17.73
CA GLU A 400 -7.10 -31.32 18.19
C GLU A 400 -6.71 -32.35 17.12
N GLU A 401 -7.67 -33.10 16.57
CA GLU A 401 -7.42 -34.04 15.46
C GLU A 401 -6.79 -33.36 14.23
N ALA A 402 -7.21 -32.12 13.92
CA ALA A 402 -6.62 -31.34 12.82
C ALA A 402 -5.14 -31.00 13.08
N LEU A 403 -4.76 -30.74 14.34
CA LEU A 403 -3.37 -30.46 14.71
C LEU A 403 -2.49 -31.72 14.58
N ASP A 404 -3.04 -32.89 14.91
CA ASP A 404 -2.35 -34.17 14.77
C ASP A 404 -2.16 -34.56 13.29
N ILE A 405 -3.15 -34.29 12.44
CA ILE A 405 -3.07 -34.42 10.98
C ILE A 405 -1.96 -33.52 10.39
N ASP A 406 -1.83 -32.28 10.86
CA ASP A 406 -0.75 -31.38 10.46
C ASP A 406 0.62 -31.88 10.96
N ASN A 407 0.72 -32.40 12.20
CA ASN A 407 1.94 -33.01 12.75
C ASN A 407 2.43 -34.20 11.91
N ILE A 408 1.51 -35.07 11.45
CA ILE A 408 1.82 -36.24 10.60
C ILE A 408 2.39 -35.78 9.24
N ALA A 409 1.81 -34.75 8.65
CA ALA A 409 2.29 -34.19 7.40
C ALA A 409 3.70 -33.56 7.55
N TRP A 410 3.96 -32.88 8.68
CA TRP A 410 5.31 -32.39 9.01
C TRP A 410 6.34 -33.50 9.24
N GLU A 411 5.97 -34.68 9.77
CA GLU A 411 6.90 -35.83 9.78
C GLU A 411 7.24 -36.33 8.37
N ASN A 412 6.25 -36.33 7.47
CA ASN A 412 6.38 -36.82 6.10
C ASN A 412 7.19 -35.88 5.18
N ILE A 413 7.50 -34.65 5.62
CA ILE A 413 8.34 -33.70 4.88
C ILE A 413 9.74 -34.24 4.52
N ARG A 414 10.22 -35.27 5.24
CA ARG A 414 11.47 -36.00 4.94
C ARG A 414 11.48 -36.66 3.56
N MET A 415 10.31 -36.95 2.99
CA MET A 415 10.13 -37.54 1.66
C MET A 415 10.09 -36.49 0.54
N ILE A 416 9.98 -35.20 0.88
CA ILE A 416 9.97 -34.10 -0.08
C ILE A 416 11.40 -33.63 -0.33
N ALA A 417 11.83 -33.76 -1.58
CA ALA A 417 13.15 -33.39 -2.09
C ALA A 417 13.05 -33.12 -3.60
N ASP A 418 14.16 -32.67 -4.19
CA ASP A 418 14.33 -32.58 -5.64
C ASP A 418 14.01 -33.93 -6.33
N PRO A 419 13.04 -33.97 -7.28
CA PRO A 419 12.64 -35.22 -7.93
C PRO A 419 13.60 -35.72 -9.01
N VAL A 420 14.59 -34.93 -9.44
CA VAL A 420 15.67 -35.36 -10.34
C VAL A 420 16.68 -36.21 -9.55
N PHE A 421 17.04 -35.75 -8.35
CA PHE A 421 18.00 -36.42 -7.48
C PHE A 421 17.36 -37.47 -6.55
N PHE A 422 16.06 -37.38 -6.29
CA PHE A 422 15.29 -38.35 -5.50
C PHE A 422 13.93 -38.66 -6.16
N PRO A 423 13.90 -39.49 -7.22
CA PRO A 423 12.67 -39.77 -8.00
C PRO A 423 11.48 -40.30 -7.18
N LEU A 424 11.75 -40.94 -6.03
CA LEU A 424 10.73 -41.45 -5.11
C LEU A 424 9.81 -40.32 -4.55
N ALA A 425 10.24 -39.06 -4.56
CA ALA A 425 9.38 -37.94 -4.20
C ALA A 425 8.15 -37.82 -5.14
N ARG A 426 8.29 -38.15 -6.44
CA ARG A 426 7.18 -38.11 -7.42
C ARG A 426 6.17 -39.23 -7.21
N SER A 427 6.61 -40.44 -6.85
CA SER A 427 5.67 -41.53 -6.53
C SER A 427 5.00 -41.32 -5.17
N PHE A 428 5.76 -40.89 -4.15
CA PHE A 428 5.22 -40.57 -2.83
C PHE A 428 4.15 -39.47 -2.88
N THR A 429 4.41 -38.36 -3.58
CA THR A 429 3.40 -37.30 -3.73
C THR A 429 2.20 -37.74 -4.58
N ARG A 430 2.36 -38.67 -5.53
CA ARG A 430 1.20 -39.25 -6.24
C ARG A 430 0.33 -40.10 -5.32
N SER A 431 0.90 -40.96 -4.47
CA SER A 431 0.10 -41.78 -3.53
C SER A 431 -0.67 -40.94 -2.49
N LEU A 432 -0.19 -39.73 -2.15
CA LEU A 432 -0.92 -38.79 -1.28
C LEU A 432 -2.22 -38.23 -1.93
N THR A 433 -2.43 -38.41 -3.23
CA THR A 433 -3.71 -38.07 -3.91
C THR A 433 -4.77 -39.16 -3.77
N GLU A 434 -4.41 -40.35 -3.29
CA GLU A 434 -5.30 -41.50 -3.18
C GLU A 434 -6.16 -41.41 -1.91
N GLN A 435 -7.45 -41.74 -2.01
CA GLN A 435 -8.38 -41.63 -0.89
C GLN A 435 -7.96 -42.48 0.33
N GLN A 436 -7.33 -43.63 0.08
CA GLN A 436 -6.76 -44.48 1.13
C GLN A 436 -5.68 -43.76 1.95
N SER A 437 -4.88 -42.87 1.34
CA SER A 437 -3.88 -42.08 2.07
C SER A 437 -4.52 -41.03 2.96
N ILE A 438 -5.63 -40.43 2.53
CA ILE A 438 -6.38 -39.44 3.32
C ILE A 438 -6.99 -40.12 4.57
N GLU A 439 -7.55 -41.32 4.39
CA GLU A 439 -8.09 -42.14 5.48
C GLU A 439 -6.99 -42.62 6.45
N GLN A 440 -5.80 -42.99 5.95
CA GLN A 440 -4.65 -43.34 6.79
C GLN A 440 -4.12 -42.17 7.61
N THR A 441 -4.04 -40.96 7.04
CA THR A 441 -3.60 -39.75 7.76
C THR A 441 -4.51 -39.44 8.95
N LYS A 442 -5.81 -39.80 8.90
CA LYS A 442 -6.77 -39.59 10.00
C LYS A 442 -6.71 -40.66 11.12
N LEU A 443 -5.98 -41.76 10.95
CA LEU A 443 -6.00 -42.92 11.87
C LEU A 443 -4.77 -43.07 12.78
N ILE A 444 -3.81 -42.14 12.72
CA ILE A 444 -2.54 -42.23 13.47
C ILE A 444 -2.57 -41.26 14.65
N GLY A 445 -2.50 -41.75 15.89
CA GLY A 445 -2.44 -40.90 17.09
C GLY A 445 -1.06 -40.27 17.35
N VAL A 446 -1.01 -39.05 17.90
CA VAL A 446 0.21 -38.23 17.92
C VAL A 446 0.47 -37.54 19.28
N SER A 447 1.10 -38.24 20.24
CA SER A 447 1.61 -37.60 21.47
C SER A 447 3.12 -37.30 21.43
N GLU A 448 3.95 -38.29 21.09
CA GLU A 448 5.42 -38.18 21.20
C GLU A 448 6.12 -37.39 20.08
N LYS A 449 5.39 -36.95 19.05
CA LYS A 449 5.99 -36.45 17.78
C LYS A 449 5.91 -34.94 17.59
N LYS A 450 5.04 -34.24 18.33
CA LYS A 450 4.71 -32.82 18.11
C LYS A 450 5.94 -31.90 18.18
N GLU A 451 6.78 -32.05 19.19
CA GLU A 451 7.99 -31.21 19.34
C GLU A 451 8.93 -31.34 18.13
N LYS A 452 9.01 -32.55 17.54
CA LYS A 452 9.84 -32.83 16.36
C LYS A 452 9.27 -32.21 15.09
N ALA A 453 7.94 -32.15 14.96
CA ALA A 453 7.26 -31.43 13.88
C ALA A 453 7.52 -29.92 13.98
N GLU A 454 7.31 -29.31 15.15
CA GLU A 454 7.59 -27.89 15.39
C GLU A 454 9.06 -27.52 15.13
N GLN A 455 10.01 -28.39 15.50
CA GLN A 455 11.43 -28.21 15.22
C GLN A 455 11.79 -28.37 13.72
N LEU A 456 10.96 -29.04 12.92
CA LEU A 456 11.13 -29.15 11.47
C LEU A 456 10.50 -27.95 10.74
N GLU A 457 9.32 -27.50 11.18
CA GLU A 457 8.67 -26.28 10.67
C GLU A 457 9.55 -25.05 10.89
N LYS A 458 10.02 -24.81 12.12
CA LYS A 458 10.89 -23.66 12.46
C LYS A 458 12.19 -23.62 11.64
N LYS A 459 12.69 -24.77 11.15
CA LYS A 459 13.88 -24.85 10.27
C LYS A 459 13.57 -24.66 8.78
N ARG A 460 12.29 -24.70 8.39
CA ARG A 460 11.80 -24.63 7.00
C ARG A 460 10.77 -23.51 6.77
N ASN A 461 10.60 -22.61 7.75
CA ASN A 461 9.95 -21.32 7.52
C ASN A 461 10.78 -20.54 6.50
N GLU A 462 10.14 -19.79 5.62
CA GLU A 462 10.80 -18.91 4.63
C GLU A 462 10.21 -17.50 4.80
N GLU A 463 10.63 -16.79 5.86
CA GLU A 463 10.05 -15.51 6.30
C GLU A 463 10.28 -14.36 5.31
N GLY A 464 11.28 -14.49 4.43
CA GLY A 464 11.54 -13.59 3.30
C GLY A 464 10.77 -14.02 2.06
N SER A 465 9.48 -14.35 2.20
CA SER A 465 8.60 -14.74 1.10
C SER A 465 7.46 -13.74 0.90
N THR A 466 7.01 -13.60 -0.35
CA THR A 466 5.78 -12.89 -0.70
C THR A 466 4.98 -13.64 -1.76
N THR A 467 3.81 -13.11 -2.14
CA THR A 467 2.90 -13.76 -3.10
C THR A 467 2.19 -12.71 -3.94
N VAL A 468 2.02 -13.03 -5.22
CA VAL A 468 1.20 -12.29 -6.17
C VAL A 468 0.09 -13.22 -6.69
N LEU A 469 -1.16 -12.76 -6.58
CA LEU A 469 -2.35 -13.45 -7.08
C LEU A 469 -2.96 -12.61 -8.21
N VAL A 470 -3.30 -13.23 -9.34
CA VAL A 470 -3.93 -12.55 -10.47
C VAL A 470 -5.07 -13.38 -11.06
N VAL A 471 -6.16 -12.70 -11.42
CA VAL A 471 -7.23 -13.20 -12.30
C VAL A 471 -7.38 -12.20 -13.44
N ASP A 472 -7.46 -12.65 -14.69
CA ASP A 472 -7.79 -11.79 -15.83
C ASP A 472 -9.19 -12.02 -16.42
N GLU A 473 -9.61 -11.09 -17.28
CA GLU A 473 -10.91 -11.07 -17.96
C GLU A 473 -11.18 -12.27 -18.88
N ASN A 474 -10.15 -13.07 -19.20
CA ASN A 474 -10.23 -14.26 -20.05
C ASN A 474 -10.32 -15.56 -19.22
N GLY A 475 -10.35 -15.45 -17.89
CA GLY A 475 -10.37 -16.58 -16.97
C GLY A 475 -9.01 -17.26 -16.80
N MET A 476 -7.90 -16.59 -17.14
CA MET A 476 -6.57 -17.05 -16.72
C MET A 476 -6.34 -16.67 -15.25
N ASN A 477 -5.73 -17.57 -14.48
CA ASN A 477 -5.35 -17.30 -13.09
C ASN A 477 -3.86 -17.57 -12.88
N VAL A 478 -3.22 -16.74 -12.05
CA VAL A 478 -1.83 -16.92 -11.64
C VAL A 478 -1.70 -16.83 -10.13
N VAL A 479 -0.96 -17.77 -9.56
CA VAL A 479 -0.54 -17.79 -8.16
C VAL A 479 0.98 -17.92 -8.14
N LEU A 480 1.66 -16.82 -7.87
CA LEU A 480 3.12 -16.71 -7.86
C LEU A 480 3.58 -16.54 -6.42
N THR A 481 4.32 -17.52 -5.88
CA THR A 481 5.01 -17.42 -4.59
C THR A 481 6.51 -17.24 -4.84
N PHE A 482 7.12 -16.22 -4.22
CA PHE A 482 8.57 -15.98 -4.27
C PHE A 482 9.17 -16.08 -2.86
N SER A 483 10.44 -16.47 -2.76
CA SER A 483 11.22 -16.56 -1.52
C SER A 483 12.70 -16.18 -1.69
N LEU A 484 13.24 -15.47 -0.69
CA LEU A 484 14.68 -15.30 -0.41
C LEU A 484 15.22 -16.34 0.60
N GLY A 485 14.35 -17.17 1.19
CA GLY A 485 14.59 -17.89 2.43
C GLY A 485 14.18 -17.02 3.61
N ASP A 486 15.13 -16.49 4.35
CA ASP A 486 14.84 -15.52 5.44
C ASP A 486 14.56 -14.11 4.91
N GLN A 487 13.99 -13.25 5.76
CA GLN A 487 13.94 -11.82 5.48
C GLN A 487 15.35 -11.28 5.19
N PHE A 488 15.48 -10.47 4.13
CA PHE A 488 16.76 -9.99 3.60
C PHE A 488 17.75 -11.11 3.15
N GLY A 489 17.28 -12.35 2.98
CA GLY A 489 18.07 -13.48 2.47
C GLY A 489 19.36 -13.73 3.25
N ASN A 490 20.51 -13.71 2.57
CA ASN A 490 21.83 -13.90 3.18
C ASN A 490 22.37 -12.68 3.94
N LYS A 491 21.59 -11.59 4.03
CA LYS A 491 21.92 -10.33 4.72
C LYS A 491 22.98 -9.47 4.02
N LEU A 492 23.33 -9.76 2.76
CA LEU A 492 24.19 -8.90 1.92
C LEU A 492 23.35 -8.18 0.86
N TYR A 493 23.53 -6.87 0.72
CA TYR A 493 22.86 -6.08 -0.31
C TYR A 493 23.81 -5.81 -1.48
N SER A 494 23.47 -6.30 -2.67
CA SER A 494 24.35 -6.20 -3.84
C SER A 494 24.54 -4.75 -4.31
N GLN A 495 25.70 -4.46 -4.91
CA GLN A 495 25.93 -3.22 -5.67
C GLN A 495 24.98 -3.08 -6.87
N LEU A 496 24.31 -4.17 -7.28
CA LEU A 496 23.23 -4.19 -8.27
C LEU A 496 21.85 -3.84 -7.68
N GLY A 497 21.77 -3.49 -6.38
CA GLY A 497 20.55 -3.03 -5.73
C GLY A 497 19.55 -4.12 -5.33
N PHE A 498 20.01 -5.33 -5.00
CA PHE A 498 19.11 -6.40 -4.53
C PHE A 498 19.78 -7.37 -3.54
N PHE A 499 18.97 -8.05 -2.71
CA PHE A 499 19.44 -9.07 -1.76
C PHE A 499 19.61 -10.45 -2.40
N MET A 500 20.62 -11.21 -1.97
CA MET A 500 20.79 -12.61 -2.38
C MET A 500 20.12 -13.55 -1.38
N ASN A 501 19.57 -14.67 -1.86
CA ASN A 501 18.90 -15.68 -1.03
C ASN A 501 19.85 -16.37 -0.02
N ASN A 502 19.30 -17.06 0.98
CA ASN A 502 20.06 -17.95 1.87
C ASN A 502 19.63 -19.44 1.82
N GLN A 503 19.21 -19.93 0.65
CA GLN A 503 18.62 -21.28 0.51
C GLN A 503 19.57 -22.45 0.81
N MET A 504 20.88 -22.22 1.00
CA MET A 504 21.78 -23.29 1.46
C MET A 504 21.35 -23.87 2.82
N ARG A 505 20.69 -23.07 3.69
CA ARG A 505 20.09 -23.53 4.95
C ARG A 505 18.94 -24.53 4.76
N SER A 506 18.31 -24.55 3.58
CA SER A 506 17.12 -25.33 3.26
C SER A 506 17.46 -26.77 2.86
N PHE A 507 18.74 -27.10 2.68
CA PHE A 507 19.24 -28.46 2.62
C PHE A 507 19.41 -29.09 4.01
N SER A 508 19.41 -30.42 4.05
CA SER A 508 19.73 -31.19 5.24
C SER A 508 21.23 -31.13 5.53
N SER A 509 21.60 -30.83 6.77
CA SER A 509 22.98 -30.97 7.27
C SER A 509 23.43 -32.43 7.41
N PHE A 510 22.52 -33.40 7.29
CA PHE A 510 22.82 -34.83 7.39
C PHE A 510 23.02 -35.48 6.03
N GLU A 511 24.14 -36.19 5.87
CA GLU A 511 24.44 -37.07 4.74
C GLU A 511 23.33 -38.10 4.49
N ASN A 512 23.24 -38.58 3.24
CA ASN A 512 22.35 -39.68 2.80
C ASN A 512 20.84 -39.47 3.04
N THR A 513 20.42 -38.28 3.46
CA THR A 513 19.00 -37.88 3.50
C THR A 513 18.50 -37.46 2.11
N PRO A 514 17.20 -37.61 1.78
CA PRO A 514 16.66 -37.21 0.47
C PRO A 514 16.95 -35.75 0.10
N ASN A 515 16.88 -34.85 1.08
CA ASN A 515 17.17 -33.42 0.93
C ASN A 515 18.63 -33.05 1.31
N SER A 516 19.58 -33.97 1.21
CA SER A 516 21.03 -33.69 1.32
C SER A 516 21.52 -32.75 0.22
N LEU A 517 22.57 -31.96 0.50
CA LEU A 517 23.18 -31.01 -0.43
C LEU A 517 24.05 -31.72 -1.46
N GLN A 518 23.80 -31.43 -2.74
CA GLN A 518 24.51 -31.99 -3.89
C GLN A 518 24.59 -30.89 -4.98
N PRO A 519 25.66 -30.80 -5.79
CA PRO A 519 25.78 -29.79 -6.86
C PRO A 519 24.57 -29.76 -7.80
N GLY A 520 24.09 -28.57 -8.16
CA GLY A 520 22.98 -28.36 -9.09
C GLY A 520 21.58 -28.73 -8.57
N LYS A 521 21.48 -29.36 -7.40
CA LYS A 521 20.22 -29.81 -6.80
C LYS A 521 19.38 -28.65 -6.28
N VAL A 522 18.06 -28.80 -6.27
CA VAL A 522 17.10 -27.84 -5.70
C VAL A 522 16.78 -28.21 -4.23
N PRO A 523 16.76 -27.27 -3.27
CA PRO A 523 16.34 -27.56 -1.91
C PRO A 523 14.82 -27.67 -1.78
N ALA A 524 14.36 -28.63 -0.99
CA ALA A 524 12.95 -28.78 -0.63
C ALA A 524 12.38 -27.50 0.00
N THR A 525 11.26 -27.02 -0.53
CA THR A 525 10.67 -25.70 -0.19
C THR A 525 9.26 -25.84 0.39
N SER A 526 8.92 -24.92 1.27
CA SER A 526 7.59 -24.79 1.85
C SER A 526 6.64 -23.93 0.99
N MET A 527 7.17 -23.22 -0.02
CA MET A 527 6.37 -22.46 -0.99
C MET A 527 5.36 -23.35 -1.70
N SER A 528 4.08 -23.01 -1.54
CA SER A 528 2.94 -23.79 -2.04
C SER A 528 1.87 -22.85 -2.62
N PRO A 529 1.98 -22.44 -3.90
CA PRO A 529 0.89 -21.82 -4.64
C PRO A 529 -0.24 -22.82 -4.92
N ILE A 530 -1.49 -22.38 -4.73
CA ILE A 530 -2.70 -23.21 -4.68
C ILE A 530 -3.84 -22.56 -5.46
N ILE A 531 -4.51 -23.35 -6.31
CA ILE A 531 -5.84 -23.02 -6.84
C ILE A 531 -6.86 -24.01 -6.27
N PHE A 532 -7.95 -23.48 -5.70
CA PHE A 532 -9.07 -24.28 -5.20
C PHE A 532 -10.24 -24.23 -6.18
N LEU A 533 -10.73 -25.41 -6.55
CA LEU A 533 -11.78 -25.62 -7.54
C LEU A 533 -13.03 -26.23 -6.89
N LYS A 534 -14.20 -25.75 -7.30
CA LYS A 534 -15.52 -26.23 -6.87
C LYS A 534 -16.44 -26.34 -8.07
N ASN A 535 -17.00 -27.53 -8.30
CA ASN A 535 -17.69 -27.91 -9.55
C ASN A 535 -16.85 -27.58 -10.81
N LYS A 536 -15.53 -27.75 -10.75
CA LYS A 536 -14.51 -27.34 -11.74
C LYS A 536 -14.39 -25.82 -12.00
N LYS A 537 -15.16 -24.95 -11.35
CA LYS A 537 -14.92 -23.49 -11.39
C LYS A 537 -13.84 -23.14 -10.37
N VAL A 538 -13.03 -22.11 -10.65
CA VAL A 538 -12.09 -21.53 -9.68
C VAL A 538 -12.89 -20.76 -8.64
N GLU A 539 -12.85 -21.23 -7.39
CA GLU A 539 -13.54 -20.60 -6.26
C GLU A 539 -12.58 -19.65 -5.52
N ALA A 540 -11.29 -20.00 -5.43
CA ALA A 540 -10.29 -19.18 -4.74
C ALA A 540 -8.85 -19.46 -5.19
N LEU A 541 -8.00 -18.44 -5.02
CA LEU A 541 -6.54 -18.48 -5.18
C LEU A 541 -5.87 -18.29 -3.82
N PHE A 542 -4.85 -19.07 -3.49
CA PHE A 542 -4.10 -18.94 -2.25
C PHE A 542 -2.61 -19.29 -2.45
N ALA A 543 -1.74 -18.73 -1.62
CA ALA A 543 -0.48 -19.39 -1.27
C ALA A 543 -0.14 -19.04 0.17
N ARG A 544 0.06 -20.05 1.04
CA ARG A 544 0.80 -19.94 2.32
C ARG A 544 0.91 -21.28 3.06
N TYR A 545 1.46 -21.20 4.26
CA TYR A 545 2.04 -22.26 5.07
C TYR A 545 0.98 -22.85 6.03
N PHE A 546 1.18 -24.11 6.46
CA PHE A 546 0.28 -24.92 7.29
C PHE A 546 -0.59 -24.11 8.26
N ASN A 547 0.03 -23.42 9.22
CA ASN A 547 -0.64 -22.79 10.36
C ASN A 547 -1.67 -21.69 10.02
N GLN A 548 -1.67 -21.11 8.81
CA GLN A 548 -2.59 -20.00 8.47
C GLN A 548 -3.93 -20.44 7.85
N PHE A 549 -4.02 -21.66 7.28
CA PHE A 549 -5.28 -22.12 6.65
C PHE A 549 -6.40 -22.37 7.68
N ARG A 550 -6.04 -22.73 8.91
CA ARG A 550 -6.90 -22.88 10.10
C ARG A 550 -7.83 -21.67 10.32
N PHE A 551 -7.34 -20.45 10.08
CA PHE A 551 -8.12 -19.22 10.24
C PHE A 551 -9.05 -18.93 9.06
N LEU A 552 -8.62 -19.22 7.82
CA LEU A 552 -9.40 -18.96 6.61
C LEU A 552 -10.55 -19.97 6.42
N TYR A 553 -10.32 -21.25 6.72
CA TYR A 553 -11.36 -22.27 6.59
C TYR A 553 -12.54 -22.00 7.53
N LYS A 554 -12.25 -21.65 8.80
CA LYS A 554 -13.28 -21.23 9.76
C LYS A 554 -13.95 -19.93 9.30
N ARG A 555 -13.18 -18.83 9.15
CA ARG A 555 -13.75 -17.50 8.90
C ARG A 555 -14.51 -17.37 7.58
N ASN A 556 -14.16 -18.13 6.52
CA ASN A 556 -14.88 -18.05 5.24
C ASN A 556 -16.11 -18.96 5.15
N MET A 557 -16.24 -19.99 6.02
CA MET A 557 -17.54 -20.67 6.21
C MET A 557 -18.42 -19.87 7.17
N ASP A 558 -17.87 -19.38 8.29
CA ASP A 558 -18.59 -18.54 9.25
C ASP A 558 -19.11 -17.23 8.61
N ALA A 559 -18.37 -16.66 7.64
CA ALA A 559 -18.83 -15.50 6.87
C ALA A 559 -20.08 -15.75 6.01
N THR A 560 -20.45 -17.01 5.77
CA THR A 560 -21.72 -17.39 5.14
C THR A 560 -22.82 -17.78 6.15
N SER A 561 -22.57 -17.64 7.45
CA SER A 561 -23.54 -17.96 8.51
C SER A 561 -23.53 -17.02 9.73
N SER A 562 -22.91 -15.83 9.62
CA SER A 562 -23.00 -14.78 10.67
C SER A 562 -24.46 -14.39 10.90
N ILE A 563 -24.87 -14.37 12.17
CA ILE A 563 -26.24 -13.98 12.56
C ILE A 563 -26.38 -12.45 12.67
N LEU A 564 -25.27 -11.72 12.53
CA LEU A 564 -25.21 -10.25 12.58
C LEU A 564 -25.19 -9.62 11.18
N VAL A 565 -26.13 -10.03 10.33
CA VAL A 565 -26.43 -9.42 9.03
C VAL A 565 -27.89 -8.94 8.96
N PRO A 566 -28.22 -7.86 8.23
CA PRO A 566 -29.60 -7.52 7.91
C PRO A 566 -30.30 -8.63 7.10
N PRO A 567 -31.65 -8.74 7.13
CA PRO A 567 -32.38 -9.78 6.38
C PRO A 567 -32.17 -9.67 4.88
N GLU A 568 -32.07 -10.80 4.18
CA GLU A 568 -31.90 -10.80 2.71
C GLU A 568 -33.10 -10.19 1.97
N ASP A 569 -34.27 -10.11 2.62
CA ASP A 569 -35.45 -9.33 2.22
C ASP A 569 -35.19 -7.82 2.01
N VAL A 570 -34.04 -7.28 2.41
CA VAL A 570 -33.61 -5.91 2.08
C VAL A 570 -32.84 -5.79 0.77
N ARG A 571 -32.44 -6.91 0.16
CA ARG A 571 -31.62 -6.92 -1.06
C ARG A 571 -32.38 -6.38 -2.27
N GLY A 572 -31.71 -5.56 -3.07
CA GLY A 572 -32.31 -4.96 -4.26
C GLY A 572 -33.38 -3.91 -3.96
N MET A 573 -33.60 -3.55 -2.68
CA MET A 573 -34.57 -2.52 -2.29
C MET A 573 -34.14 -1.16 -2.86
N THR A 574 -35.08 -0.44 -3.49
CA THR A 574 -34.82 0.88 -4.13
C THR A 574 -35.41 2.08 -3.38
N LYS A 575 -36.22 1.83 -2.34
CA LYS A 575 -36.83 2.81 -1.44
C LYS A 575 -36.80 2.30 0.00
N LEU A 576 -36.35 3.11 0.96
CA LEU A 576 -36.09 2.67 2.32
C LEU A 576 -37.36 2.27 3.10
N VAL A 577 -37.37 1.05 3.65
CA VAL A 577 -38.35 0.58 4.65
C VAL A 577 -37.56 0.11 5.88
N LYS A 578 -37.50 0.93 6.94
CA LYS A 578 -36.61 0.70 8.10
C LYS A 578 -36.93 -0.59 8.84
N GLU A 579 -38.20 -0.98 8.85
CA GLU A 579 -38.75 -2.12 9.57
C GLU A 579 -38.24 -3.45 8.98
N LYS A 580 -37.87 -3.48 7.69
CA LYS A 580 -37.27 -4.66 7.05
C LYS A 580 -35.84 -4.96 7.53
N PHE A 581 -35.17 -4.02 8.22
CA PHE A 581 -33.82 -4.22 8.76
C PHE A 581 -33.83 -4.84 10.17
N ASN A 582 -35.02 -5.20 10.69
CA ASN A 582 -35.21 -5.75 12.03
C ASN A 582 -34.89 -7.26 12.08
N VAL A 583 -33.93 -7.63 12.91
CA VAL A 583 -33.56 -9.02 13.24
C VAL A 583 -33.72 -9.23 14.74
N SER A 584 -34.40 -10.29 15.21
CA SER A 584 -34.28 -10.68 16.62
C SER A 584 -33.03 -11.53 16.79
N VAL A 585 -32.08 -11.05 17.58
CA VAL A 585 -30.81 -11.73 17.84
C VAL A 585 -30.70 -12.05 19.33
N LYS A 586 -30.36 -13.30 19.64
CA LYS A 586 -30.02 -13.75 20.99
C LYS A 586 -28.52 -13.58 21.21
N PHE A 587 -28.15 -12.66 22.09
CA PHE A 587 -26.76 -12.44 22.47
C PHE A 587 -26.40 -13.32 23.68
N PRO A 588 -25.27 -14.05 23.65
CA PRO A 588 -24.73 -14.67 24.86
C PRO A 588 -24.35 -13.56 25.85
N VAL A 589 -24.77 -13.69 27.11
CA VAL A 589 -24.42 -12.74 28.17
C VAL A 589 -23.91 -13.43 29.42
N LEU A 590 -22.96 -12.77 30.10
CA LEU A 590 -22.48 -13.16 31.42
C LEU A 590 -22.94 -12.15 32.47
N GLU A 591 -23.68 -12.63 33.48
CA GLU A 591 -24.15 -11.82 34.61
C GLU A 591 -23.06 -11.66 35.67
N VAL A 592 -22.78 -10.40 36.03
CA VAL A 592 -21.75 -10.01 37.02
C VAL A 592 -22.28 -8.96 38.00
N ASP A 593 -21.63 -8.80 39.15
CA ASP A 593 -21.93 -7.71 40.08
C ASP A 593 -21.56 -6.35 39.47
N SER A 594 -22.43 -5.36 39.57
CA SER A 594 -22.23 -4.01 38.98
C SER A 594 -20.97 -3.31 39.49
N LYS A 595 -20.54 -3.62 40.71
CA LYS A 595 -19.31 -3.09 41.33
C LYS A 595 -18.03 -3.61 40.68
N ASP A 596 -18.07 -4.81 40.08
CA ASP A 596 -16.91 -5.50 39.54
C ASP A 596 -16.66 -5.13 38.06
N ILE A 597 -17.66 -4.57 37.36
CA ILE A 597 -17.58 -4.10 35.96
C ILE A 597 -16.39 -3.16 35.71
N ASP A 598 -16.08 -2.25 36.64
CA ASP A 598 -15.00 -1.25 36.51
C ASP A 598 -13.59 -1.86 36.69
N VAL A 599 -13.51 -3.06 37.28
CA VAL A 599 -12.31 -3.88 37.35
C VAL A 599 -12.20 -4.74 36.10
N ILE A 600 -13.28 -5.45 35.74
CA ILE A 600 -13.34 -6.34 34.57
C ILE A 600 -12.98 -5.57 33.29
N SER A 601 -13.66 -4.46 33.03
CA SER A 601 -13.46 -3.63 31.82
C SER A 601 -12.12 -2.90 31.71
N ARG A 602 -11.26 -2.96 32.75
CA ARG A 602 -9.89 -2.42 32.72
C ARG A 602 -8.78 -3.47 32.82
N ARG A 603 -9.09 -4.69 33.25
CA ARG A 603 -8.09 -5.74 33.54
C ARG A 603 -8.27 -7.02 32.74
N VAL A 604 -9.50 -7.36 32.36
CA VAL A 604 -9.80 -8.55 31.57
C VAL A 604 -9.91 -8.14 30.11
N ARG A 605 -9.04 -8.68 29.26
CA ARG A 605 -9.09 -8.45 27.81
C ARG A 605 -10.25 -9.25 27.21
N LEU A 606 -11.39 -8.59 27.04
CA LEU A 606 -12.61 -9.17 26.46
C LEU A 606 -12.95 -8.58 25.08
N GLU A 607 -12.19 -7.58 24.62
CA GLU A 607 -12.46 -6.80 23.40
C GLU A 607 -12.58 -7.70 22.15
N GLU A 608 -11.84 -8.81 22.12
CA GLU A 608 -11.91 -9.78 21.04
C GLU A 608 -13.25 -10.54 21.00
N PHE A 609 -13.91 -10.81 22.13
CA PHE A 609 -15.17 -11.55 22.21
C PHE A 609 -16.43 -10.67 22.15
N LEU A 610 -16.31 -9.38 22.47
CA LEU A 610 -17.45 -8.45 22.57
C LEU A 610 -17.98 -8.01 21.18
N ILE A 611 -19.19 -7.43 21.18
CA ILE A 611 -19.87 -6.90 19.97
C ILE A 611 -19.06 -5.77 19.32
N GLY A 612 -18.46 -4.90 20.13
CA GLY A 612 -17.66 -3.76 19.65
C GLY A 612 -18.53 -2.60 19.14
N GLN A 613 -18.03 -1.85 18.15
CA GLN A 613 -18.69 -0.60 17.71
C GLN A 613 -19.74 -0.75 16.60
N ARG A 614 -20.02 -1.98 16.11
CA ARG A 614 -20.88 -2.20 14.93
C ARG A 614 -22.39 -1.99 15.16
N LEU A 615 -22.89 -2.18 16.38
CA LEU A 615 -24.35 -2.21 16.68
C LEU A 615 -24.79 -1.12 17.68
N LYS A 616 -24.47 0.15 17.41
CA LYS A 616 -24.80 1.26 18.34
C LYS A 616 -26.31 1.58 18.29
N PRO A 617 -27.04 1.68 19.41
CA PRO A 617 -26.54 1.98 20.75
C PRO A 617 -26.40 0.77 21.70
N LEU A 618 -26.44 -0.48 21.22
CA LEU A 618 -26.19 -1.65 22.08
C LEU A 618 -24.75 -1.58 22.60
N LYS A 619 -24.60 -1.62 23.92
CA LYS A 619 -23.31 -1.52 24.63
C LYS A 619 -22.81 -2.91 25.00
N ASN A 620 -21.50 -3.08 25.03
CA ASN A 620 -20.83 -4.27 25.57
C ASN A 620 -21.21 -4.57 27.05
N PHE A 621 -21.76 -3.59 27.77
CA PHE A 621 -22.25 -3.73 29.14
C PHE A 621 -23.64 -3.10 29.24
N VAL A 622 -24.63 -3.88 29.69
CA VAL A 622 -26.01 -3.42 29.94
C VAL A 622 -26.47 -3.85 31.34
N ASP A 623 -27.55 -3.25 31.84
CA ASP A 623 -28.08 -3.58 33.16
C ASP A 623 -28.78 -4.95 33.15
N GLY A 624 -28.63 -5.70 34.26
CA GLY A 624 -29.19 -7.04 34.41
C GLY A 624 -30.68 -7.05 34.75
N THR A 625 -31.30 -8.24 34.72
CA THR A 625 -32.69 -8.42 35.20
C THR A 625 -32.82 -8.28 36.71
N THR A 626 -31.73 -8.45 37.46
CA THR A 626 -31.71 -8.33 38.92
C THR A 626 -30.95 -7.08 39.40
N GLN A 627 -31.45 -6.46 40.46
CA GLN A 627 -30.89 -5.21 40.99
C GLN A 627 -29.42 -5.39 41.40
N ASN A 628 -28.57 -4.43 41.04
CA ASN A 628 -27.11 -4.46 41.18
C ASN A 628 -26.36 -5.51 40.33
N ARG A 629 -26.98 -6.22 39.39
CA ARG A 629 -26.27 -7.00 38.36
C ARG A 629 -26.17 -6.27 37.01
N LYS A 630 -25.17 -6.64 36.22
CA LYS A 630 -25.00 -6.23 34.81
C LYS A 630 -24.72 -7.44 33.93
N TYR A 631 -25.10 -7.34 32.66
CA TYR A 631 -24.73 -8.28 31.62
C TYR A 631 -23.53 -7.75 30.82
N ILE A 632 -22.48 -8.55 30.73
CA ILE A 632 -21.44 -8.43 29.71
C ILE A 632 -21.99 -9.09 28.44
N VAL A 633 -21.99 -8.36 27.31
CA VAL A 633 -22.69 -8.78 26.08
C VAL A 633 -21.69 -9.18 24.99
N PHE A 634 -21.66 -10.47 24.68
CA PHE A 634 -20.72 -11.06 23.72
C PHE A 634 -21.28 -11.08 22.30
N ASN A 635 -20.40 -11.22 21.32
CA ASN A 635 -20.79 -11.37 19.93
C ASN A 635 -21.14 -12.85 19.64
N PRO A 636 -22.36 -13.19 19.17
CA PRO A 636 -22.74 -14.57 18.85
C PRO A 636 -21.88 -15.22 17.76
N ASP A 637 -21.32 -14.43 16.83
CA ASP A 637 -20.39 -14.93 15.80
C ASP A 637 -19.00 -15.31 16.37
N LYS A 638 -18.79 -15.17 17.69
CA LYS A 638 -17.48 -15.36 18.36
C LYS A 638 -17.55 -16.18 19.65
N VAL A 639 -18.71 -16.21 20.30
CA VAL A 639 -18.97 -16.97 21.52
C VAL A 639 -20.28 -17.71 21.29
N ASP A 640 -20.19 -19.01 20.99
CA ASP A 640 -21.37 -19.83 20.79
C ASP A 640 -22.13 -20.02 22.12
N LYS A 641 -23.45 -20.13 22.04
CA LYS A 641 -24.31 -20.55 23.16
C LYS A 641 -24.06 -22.01 23.57
N ASP A 642 -23.42 -22.83 22.74
CA ASP A 642 -23.13 -24.24 23.03
C ASP A 642 -21.63 -24.52 23.32
N ASP A 643 -20.74 -23.51 23.20
CA ASP A 643 -19.31 -23.63 23.51
C ASP A 643 -19.02 -23.41 25.01
N GLU A 644 -19.29 -24.43 25.82
CA GLU A 644 -19.01 -24.42 27.26
C GLU A 644 -17.51 -24.31 27.59
N VAL A 645 -16.61 -24.69 26.68
CA VAL A 645 -15.15 -24.60 26.90
C VAL A 645 -14.70 -23.14 26.86
N LEU A 646 -15.13 -22.38 25.84
CA LEU A 646 -14.85 -20.96 25.72
C LEU A 646 -15.55 -20.15 26.81
N LYS A 647 -16.82 -20.47 27.14
CA LYS A 647 -17.52 -19.86 28.28
C LYS A 647 -16.76 -20.06 29.58
N THR A 648 -16.30 -21.28 29.86
CA THR A 648 -15.51 -21.59 31.07
C THR A 648 -14.21 -20.79 31.09
N LYS A 649 -13.48 -20.73 29.96
CA LYS A 649 -12.26 -19.93 29.82
C LYS A 649 -12.51 -18.43 30.07
N ILE A 650 -13.59 -17.86 29.52
CA ILE A 650 -13.97 -16.46 29.74
C ILE A 650 -14.35 -16.21 31.21
N SER A 651 -15.09 -17.13 31.84
CA SER A 651 -15.40 -17.08 33.27
C SER A 651 -14.12 -17.07 34.13
N HIS A 652 -13.16 -17.95 33.85
CA HIS A 652 -11.88 -18.01 34.59
C HIS A 652 -11.08 -16.72 34.46
N LEU A 653 -10.92 -16.19 33.23
CA LEU A 653 -10.24 -14.91 32.99
C LEU A 653 -10.86 -13.72 33.76
N ILE A 654 -12.17 -13.78 34.06
CA ILE A 654 -12.86 -12.82 34.90
C ILE A 654 -12.59 -13.09 36.39
N ILE A 655 -12.71 -14.34 36.82
CA ILE A 655 -12.47 -14.80 38.21
C ILE A 655 -11.06 -14.41 38.69
N ASP A 656 -10.04 -14.61 37.87
CA ASP A 656 -8.64 -14.22 38.13
C ASP A 656 -8.47 -12.75 38.54
N GLN A 657 -9.41 -11.88 38.15
CA GLN A 657 -9.40 -10.45 38.46
C GLN A 657 -10.40 -10.03 39.55
N ILE A 658 -11.36 -10.88 39.93
CA ILE A 658 -12.44 -10.53 40.86
C ILE A 658 -12.53 -11.39 42.12
N GLY A 659 -11.88 -12.56 42.18
CA GLY A 659 -11.85 -13.48 43.34
C GLY A 659 -12.51 -14.84 43.05
N GLU A 660 -11.84 -15.93 43.42
CA GLU A 660 -12.34 -17.32 43.28
C GLU A 660 -13.68 -17.53 44.00
N GLU A 661 -13.92 -16.82 45.11
CA GLU A 661 -15.16 -16.89 45.90
C GLU A 661 -16.40 -16.28 45.20
N LYS A 662 -16.25 -15.89 43.93
CA LYS A 662 -17.32 -15.39 43.05
C LYS A 662 -17.66 -16.34 41.89
N ILE A 663 -16.99 -17.48 41.73
CA ILE A 663 -17.27 -18.43 40.63
C ILE A 663 -18.76 -18.82 40.56
N GLU A 664 -19.38 -19.16 41.70
CA GLU A 664 -20.80 -19.52 41.82
C GLU A 664 -21.78 -18.36 41.51
N LYS A 665 -21.27 -17.13 41.38
CA LYS A 665 -22.05 -15.90 41.19
C LYS A 665 -22.01 -15.40 39.74
N LEU A 666 -21.18 -16.00 38.89
CA LEU A 666 -21.17 -15.82 37.44
C LEU A 666 -22.25 -16.71 36.81
N ARG A 667 -23.08 -16.14 35.92
CA ARG A 667 -24.15 -16.88 35.24
C ARG A 667 -24.24 -16.51 33.77
N TRP A 668 -24.05 -17.51 32.92
CA TRP A 668 -24.32 -17.38 31.49
C TRP A 668 -25.83 -17.44 31.24
N ASN A 669 -26.35 -16.46 30.50
CA ASN A 669 -27.75 -16.36 30.08
C ASN A 669 -27.80 -15.94 28.59
N GLU A 670 -29.00 -15.89 28.01
CA GLU A 670 -29.24 -15.21 26.73
C GLU A 670 -29.89 -13.83 26.96
N LEU A 671 -29.55 -12.85 26.12
CA LEU A 671 -30.22 -11.57 26.02
C LEU A 671 -30.77 -11.39 24.60
N GLU A 672 -32.08 -11.55 24.45
CA GLU A 672 -32.74 -11.29 23.17
C GLU A 672 -32.90 -9.79 22.92
N LYS A 673 -32.50 -9.33 21.72
CA LYS A 673 -32.65 -7.95 21.26
C LYS A 673 -33.03 -7.90 19.79
N LEU A 674 -34.02 -7.05 19.51
CA LEU A 674 -34.29 -6.58 18.16
C LEU A 674 -33.18 -5.62 17.72
N ILE A 675 -32.51 -5.95 16.63
CA ILE A 675 -31.48 -5.15 15.97
C ILE A 675 -32.12 -4.58 14.70
N GLY A 676 -32.34 -3.26 14.65
CA GLY A 676 -33.02 -2.58 13.55
C GLY A 676 -32.14 -1.59 12.79
N PHE A 677 -32.74 -0.85 11.86
CA PHE A 677 -32.05 0.14 11.01
C PHE A 677 -31.09 1.08 11.75
N ASP A 678 -31.49 1.58 12.92
CA ASP A 678 -30.66 2.51 13.69
C ASP A 678 -29.43 1.85 14.34
N ASN A 679 -29.48 0.53 14.59
CA ASN A 679 -28.37 -0.25 15.15
C ASN A 679 -27.21 -0.45 14.18
N TRP A 680 -27.53 -0.78 12.92
CA TRP A 680 -26.54 -1.11 11.88
C TRP A 680 -25.66 0.09 11.51
N ASP A 681 -24.39 -0.15 11.13
CA ASP A 681 -23.53 0.92 10.61
C ASP A 681 -23.84 1.28 9.14
N LEU A 682 -23.38 2.45 8.71
CA LEU A 682 -23.64 3.00 7.37
C LEU A 682 -23.15 2.11 6.22
N LYS A 683 -21.98 1.45 6.37
CA LYS A 683 -21.45 0.55 5.33
C LYS A 683 -22.28 -0.73 5.25
N THR A 684 -22.64 -1.29 6.41
CA THR A 684 -23.50 -2.48 6.49
C THR A 684 -24.89 -2.21 5.87
N LEU A 685 -25.53 -1.08 6.18
CA LEU A 685 -26.81 -0.69 5.59
C LEU A 685 -26.74 -0.54 4.07
N ILE A 686 -25.78 0.25 3.56
CA ILE A 686 -25.62 0.47 2.11
C ILE A 686 -25.28 -0.84 1.38
N LYS A 687 -24.45 -1.71 1.96
CA LYS A 687 -24.13 -3.00 1.34
C LYS A 687 -25.34 -3.94 1.31
N SER A 688 -26.14 -4.00 2.39
CA SER A 688 -27.27 -4.94 2.47
C SER A 688 -28.42 -4.64 1.51
N VAL A 689 -28.56 -3.40 1.02
CA VAL A 689 -29.56 -3.07 -0.03
C VAL A 689 -29.05 -3.28 -1.45
N LEU A 690 -27.72 -3.26 -1.66
CA LEU A 690 -27.10 -3.45 -2.96
C LEU A 690 -26.94 -4.95 -3.30
N PRO A 691 -27.18 -5.37 -4.55
CA PRO A 691 -26.70 -6.66 -5.06
C PRO A 691 -25.22 -6.88 -4.75
N ASP A 692 -24.81 -8.11 -4.41
CA ASP A 692 -23.47 -8.38 -3.87
C ASP A 692 -22.29 -8.01 -4.79
N ASN A 693 -22.54 -7.81 -6.08
CA ASN A 693 -21.56 -7.35 -7.06
C ASN A 693 -21.42 -5.81 -7.15
N LEU A 694 -22.22 -5.04 -6.39
CA LEU A 694 -22.22 -3.58 -6.39
C LEU A 694 -21.81 -3.02 -5.01
N GLU A 695 -20.80 -2.15 -4.99
CA GLU A 695 -20.44 -1.36 -3.80
C GLU A 695 -20.44 0.14 -4.10
N TYR A 696 -20.99 0.94 -3.17
CA TYR A 696 -20.92 2.40 -3.21
C TYR A 696 -19.73 2.90 -2.37
N SER A 697 -18.79 3.59 -3.01
CA SER A 697 -17.45 3.82 -2.45
C SER A 697 -17.31 5.06 -1.57
N SER A 698 -17.92 6.20 -1.93
CA SER A 698 -17.77 7.46 -1.17
C SER A 698 -18.78 8.55 -1.55
N PHE A 699 -19.06 9.43 -0.60
CA PHE A 699 -19.77 10.70 -0.79
C PHE A 699 -18.88 11.88 -0.36
N THR A 700 -19.35 13.12 -0.47
CA THR A 700 -18.67 14.30 0.10
C THR A 700 -19.70 15.23 0.75
N GLN A 701 -19.46 15.62 2.01
CA GLN A 701 -20.35 16.49 2.78
C GLN A 701 -19.86 17.95 2.78
N SER A 702 -20.78 18.89 2.57
CA SER A 702 -20.56 20.35 2.62
C SER A 702 -21.59 20.95 3.58
N GLY A 703 -21.27 20.96 4.87
CA GLY A 703 -22.18 21.38 5.95
C GLY A 703 -23.33 20.37 6.08
N HIS A 704 -24.57 20.79 5.84
CA HIS A 704 -25.72 19.86 5.88
C HIS A 704 -26.01 19.13 4.56
N ILE A 705 -25.32 19.51 3.47
CA ILE A 705 -25.52 18.96 2.13
C ILE A 705 -24.55 17.80 1.91
N ILE A 706 -25.05 16.64 1.49
CA ILE A 706 -24.23 15.54 0.97
C ILE A 706 -24.34 15.54 -0.56
N HIS A 707 -23.19 15.46 -1.21
CA HIS A 707 -23.06 15.31 -2.65
C HIS A 707 -22.54 13.90 -3.00
N CYS A 708 -23.31 13.19 -3.82
CA CYS A 708 -23.05 11.84 -4.27
C CYS A 708 -22.69 11.82 -5.77
N ASN A 709 -21.76 10.93 -6.15
CA ASN A 709 -21.58 10.49 -7.54
C ASN A 709 -22.00 9.02 -7.61
N PHE A 710 -22.82 8.65 -8.59
CA PHE A 710 -23.21 7.27 -8.85
C PHE A 710 -22.74 6.86 -10.25
N SER A 711 -22.30 5.61 -10.40
CA SER A 711 -22.14 4.97 -11.72
C SER A 711 -23.49 4.51 -12.24
N ASP A 712 -23.59 4.23 -13.54
CA ASP A 712 -24.84 3.85 -14.20
C ASP A 712 -25.52 2.63 -13.54
N GLN A 713 -24.70 1.66 -13.10
CA GLN A 713 -25.14 0.47 -12.35
C GLN A 713 -25.74 0.77 -10.97
N LEU A 714 -25.40 1.92 -10.36
CA LEU A 714 -25.90 2.35 -9.05
C LEU A 714 -27.06 3.35 -9.16
N LEU A 715 -27.37 3.89 -10.35
CA LEU A 715 -28.49 4.81 -10.55
C LEU A 715 -29.86 4.26 -10.09
N PRO A 716 -30.18 2.95 -10.17
CA PRO A 716 -31.41 2.39 -9.60
C PRO A 716 -31.49 2.51 -8.06
N PHE A 717 -30.34 2.57 -7.38
CA PHE A 717 -30.22 2.55 -5.92
C PHE A 717 -29.91 3.94 -5.33
N ARG A 718 -29.78 4.98 -6.16
CA ARG A 718 -29.37 6.32 -5.71
C ARG A 718 -30.29 6.93 -4.64
N PHE A 719 -31.59 6.67 -4.74
CA PHE A 719 -32.59 7.17 -3.79
C PHE A 719 -32.48 6.49 -2.42
N ILE A 720 -32.49 5.15 -2.34
CA ILE A 720 -32.31 4.46 -1.04
C ILE A 720 -30.94 4.76 -0.40
N ILE A 721 -29.87 4.89 -1.18
CA ILE A 721 -28.55 5.29 -0.66
C ILE A 721 -28.62 6.70 -0.10
N ALA A 722 -29.31 7.63 -0.75
CA ALA A 722 -29.54 8.98 -0.25
C ALA A 722 -30.41 9.01 1.02
N GLU A 723 -31.47 8.21 1.10
CA GLU A 723 -32.30 8.07 2.31
C GLU A 723 -31.48 7.49 3.49
N ILE A 724 -30.63 6.48 3.24
CA ILE A 724 -29.72 5.93 4.26
C ILE A 724 -28.71 6.99 4.71
N LEU A 725 -28.09 7.74 3.78
CA LEU A 725 -27.13 8.80 4.11
C LEU A 725 -27.78 9.91 4.94
N LEU A 726 -28.97 10.38 4.55
CA LEU A 726 -29.75 11.39 5.26
C LEU A 726 -30.05 10.97 6.70
N ASN A 727 -30.37 9.69 6.93
CA ASN A 727 -30.72 9.18 8.25
C ASN A 727 -29.50 8.84 9.14
N LYS A 728 -28.34 8.53 8.56
CA LYS A 728 -27.17 7.99 9.31
C LYS A 728 -25.96 8.92 9.37
N VAL A 729 -25.91 9.99 8.57
CA VAL A 729 -24.81 10.96 8.58
C VAL A 729 -25.20 12.21 9.38
N ASN A 730 -24.44 12.48 10.44
CA ASN A 730 -24.70 13.59 11.35
C ASN A 730 -24.78 14.94 10.62
N ASN A 731 -25.76 15.76 11.04
CA ASN A 731 -26.07 17.08 10.50
C ASN A 731 -26.49 17.12 9.02
N CYS A 732 -26.74 15.98 8.35
CA CYS A 732 -27.31 15.98 7.00
C CYS A 732 -28.78 16.44 7.02
N ARG A 733 -29.18 17.26 6.05
CA ARG A 733 -30.58 17.59 5.74
C ARG A 733 -30.94 17.46 4.26
N THR A 734 -29.93 17.38 3.38
CA THR A 734 -30.08 17.46 1.93
C THR A 734 -29.06 16.53 1.28
N VAL A 735 -29.49 15.67 0.36
CA VAL A 735 -28.62 14.77 -0.42
C VAL A 735 -28.87 14.99 -1.91
N VAL A 736 -27.81 15.23 -2.68
CA VAL A 736 -27.86 15.59 -4.10
C VAL A 736 -26.87 14.81 -4.97
N GLN A 737 -27.22 14.65 -6.25
CA GLN A 737 -26.33 14.26 -7.33
C GLN A 737 -26.23 15.42 -8.36
N LYS A 738 -25.11 15.53 -9.09
CA LYS A 738 -24.99 16.48 -10.21
C LYS A 738 -25.57 15.90 -11.49
N SER A 739 -26.29 16.72 -12.26
CA SER A 739 -26.48 16.46 -13.70
C SER A 739 -25.10 16.52 -14.39
N SER A 740 -24.94 15.76 -15.49
CA SER A 740 -23.63 15.47 -16.06
C SER A 740 -23.04 16.55 -16.97
N ILE A 741 -23.75 17.65 -17.24
CA ILE A 741 -23.32 18.70 -18.17
C ILE A 741 -23.56 20.11 -17.59
N ILE A 742 -22.47 20.83 -17.28
CA ILE A 742 -22.54 22.25 -16.91
C ILE A 742 -22.48 23.09 -18.19
N THR A 743 -23.65 23.52 -18.68
CA THR A 743 -23.80 24.25 -19.96
C THR A 743 -23.76 25.77 -19.85
N ASN A 744 -24.13 26.36 -18.71
CA ASN A 744 -24.31 27.81 -18.57
C ASN A 744 -23.03 28.58 -18.20
N VAL A 745 -22.99 29.86 -18.61
CA VAL A 745 -21.85 30.78 -18.46
C VAL A 745 -21.40 30.96 -17.01
N TYR A 746 -22.33 30.91 -16.04
CA TYR A 746 -22.03 31.08 -14.61
C TYR A 746 -21.59 29.78 -13.91
N ARG A 747 -21.66 28.65 -14.62
CA ARG A 747 -21.35 27.29 -14.14
C ARG A 747 -22.11 26.88 -12.88
N ASN A 748 -23.39 27.23 -12.82
CA ASN A 748 -24.30 26.71 -11.80
C ASN A 748 -24.35 25.17 -11.88
N LEU A 749 -24.43 24.51 -10.74
CA LEU A 749 -24.62 23.07 -10.66
C LEU A 749 -26.12 22.77 -10.75
N GLU A 750 -26.51 22.09 -11.82
CA GLU A 750 -27.77 21.35 -11.84
C GLU A 750 -27.66 20.19 -10.84
N LEU A 751 -28.53 20.22 -9.82
CA LEU A 751 -28.55 19.24 -8.73
C LEU A 751 -29.87 18.46 -8.78
N GLU A 752 -29.78 17.15 -8.93
CA GLU A 752 -30.90 16.24 -8.63
C GLU A 752 -30.99 16.10 -7.10
N LEU A 753 -32.12 16.49 -6.51
CA LEU A 753 -32.40 16.16 -5.10
C LEU A 753 -32.72 14.66 -5.01
N LEU A 754 -31.96 13.95 -4.19
CA LEU A 754 -32.14 12.52 -3.95
C LEU A 754 -32.84 12.22 -2.63
N ALA A 755 -32.60 13.03 -1.59
CA ALA A 755 -33.31 12.92 -0.31
C ALA A 755 -33.23 14.23 0.49
N GLY A 756 -34.27 14.49 1.29
CA GLY A 756 -34.28 15.57 2.29
C GLY A 756 -34.90 16.87 1.80
N GLU A 757 -34.39 17.99 2.31
CA GLU A 757 -34.92 19.34 2.07
C GLU A 757 -34.26 19.99 0.83
N GLU A 758 -35.00 20.80 0.06
CA GLU A 758 -34.49 21.66 -1.02
C GLU A 758 -33.69 22.89 -0.50
N ASP A 759 -32.90 22.70 0.57
CA ASP A 759 -32.02 23.73 1.13
C ASP A 759 -30.59 23.56 0.61
N TYR A 760 -30.24 24.32 -0.42
CA TYR A 760 -28.88 24.37 -0.96
C TYR A 760 -27.97 25.42 -0.27
N VAL A 761 -28.45 26.14 0.75
CA VAL A 761 -27.72 27.26 1.39
C VAL A 761 -27.01 26.81 2.67
N THR A 762 -25.75 26.39 2.53
CA THR A 762 -24.94 25.78 3.60
C THR A 762 -23.95 26.78 4.23
N GLU A 763 -23.56 26.56 5.49
CA GLU A 763 -22.43 27.23 6.16
C GLU A 763 -21.31 26.22 6.44
N LEU A 764 -20.11 26.51 5.93
CA LEU A 764 -18.90 25.70 6.04
C LEU A 764 -17.89 26.35 6.99
N ARG A 765 -16.94 25.57 7.50
CA ARG A 765 -15.78 26.07 8.25
C ARG A 765 -14.48 25.53 7.66
N GLU A 766 -13.55 26.42 7.36
CA GLU A 766 -12.21 26.09 6.84
C GLU A 766 -11.21 27.10 7.43
N GLU A 767 -10.08 26.64 7.97
CA GLU A 767 -9.02 27.51 8.52
C GLU A 767 -9.48 28.56 9.57
N GLY A 768 -10.56 28.27 10.30
CA GLY A 768 -11.18 29.16 11.29
C GLY A 768 -12.15 30.21 10.70
N LEU A 769 -12.18 30.36 9.38
CA LEU A 769 -13.19 31.14 8.65
C LEU A 769 -14.50 30.36 8.52
N ARG A 770 -15.59 31.10 8.31
CA ARG A 770 -16.93 30.57 8.04
C ARG A 770 -17.40 31.03 6.66
N TYR A 771 -17.79 30.11 5.80
CA TYR A 771 -18.22 30.39 4.43
C TYR A 771 -19.67 29.97 4.24
N LYS A 772 -20.56 30.92 4.02
CA LYS A 772 -21.95 30.69 3.62
C LYS A 772 -22.07 30.79 2.10
N LEU A 773 -22.79 29.85 1.50
CA LEU A 773 -22.90 29.72 0.04
C LEU A 773 -24.17 28.95 -0.37
N ASP A 774 -24.63 29.20 -1.58
CA ASP A 774 -25.67 28.40 -2.27
C ASP A 774 -24.98 27.38 -3.19
N PHE A 775 -25.02 26.10 -2.81
CA PHE A 775 -24.28 25.02 -3.48
C PHE A 775 -24.79 24.72 -4.89
N SER A 776 -25.97 25.23 -5.28
CA SER A 776 -26.46 25.16 -6.66
C SER A 776 -25.88 26.27 -7.56
N LYS A 777 -25.45 27.41 -7.00
CA LYS A 777 -25.10 28.62 -7.78
C LYS A 777 -23.64 29.03 -7.73
N VAL A 778 -22.83 28.45 -6.84
CA VAL A 778 -21.39 28.74 -6.77
C VAL A 778 -20.58 27.46 -6.59
N TYR A 779 -19.39 27.42 -7.17
CA TYR A 779 -18.46 26.29 -7.02
C TYR A 779 -17.69 26.37 -5.70
N TRP A 780 -17.63 25.25 -4.96
CA TRP A 780 -16.78 25.09 -3.78
C TRP A 780 -16.09 23.72 -3.78
N ASN A 781 -14.88 23.65 -3.22
CA ASN A 781 -14.13 22.40 -3.05
C ASN A 781 -13.17 22.47 -1.86
N SER A 782 -13.53 21.83 -0.74
CA SER A 782 -12.75 21.79 0.50
C SER A 782 -11.40 21.07 0.39
N ARG A 783 -11.13 20.35 -0.71
CA ARG A 783 -9.82 19.69 -0.95
C ARG A 783 -8.72 20.65 -1.42
N LEU A 784 -9.03 21.95 -1.62
CA LEU A 784 -8.07 22.96 -2.08
C LEU A 784 -7.51 23.84 -0.94
N SER A 785 -7.92 23.61 0.31
CA SER A 785 -7.50 24.39 1.50
C SER A 785 -5.98 24.53 1.66
N HIS A 786 -5.22 23.46 1.41
CA HIS A 786 -3.75 23.48 1.45
C HIS A 786 -3.15 24.37 0.35
N GLU A 787 -3.78 24.41 -0.84
CA GLU A 787 -3.34 25.25 -1.96
C GLU A 787 -3.68 26.73 -1.73
N HIS A 788 -4.88 27.02 -1.18
CA HIS A 788 -5.23 28.35 -0.68
C HIS A 788 -4.15 28.84 0.30
N ALA A 789 -3.78 28.00 1.27
CA ALA A 789 -2.74 28.30 2.25
C ALA A 789 -1.32 28.42 1.65
N ARG A 790 -1.00 27.71 0.56
CA ARG A 790 0.30 27.79 -0.13
C ARG A 790 0.51 29.15 -0.79
N VAL A 791 -0.48 29.63 -1.56
CA VAL A 791 -0.38 30.93 -2.24
C VAL A 791 -0.41 32.09 -1.22
N ILE A 792 -1.31 32.05 -0.24
CA ILE A 792 -1.41 33.08 0.81
C ILE A 792 -0.14 33.17 1.68
N LYS A 793 0.68 32.11 1.75
CA LYS A 793 1.98 32.19 2.42
C LYS A 793 2.95 33.15 1.73
N LYS A 794 2.78 33.45 0.43
CA LYS A 794 3.64 34.35 -0.37
C LYS A 794 3.29 35.84 -0.24
N PHE A 795 2.15 36.21 0.33
CA PHE A 795 1.75 37.61 0.52
C PHE A 795 2.28 38.16 1.84
N ASP A 796 2.62 39.45 1.86
CA ASP A 796 2.99 40.23 3.03
C ASP A 796 2.12 41.49 3.18
N LYS A 797 2.37 42.30 4.21
CA LYS A 797 1.61 43.53 4.52
C LYS A 797 1.61 44.59 3.41
N ASN A 798 2.55 44.53 2.47
CA ASN A 798 2.74 45.49 1.39
C ASN A 798 2.32 44.94 0.01
N SER A 799 1.93 43.67 -0.09
CA SER A 799 1.47 43.07 -1.34
C SER A 799 0.20 43.76 -1.86
N LEU A 800 0.07 43.88 -3.18
CA LEU A 800 -1.18 44.20 -3.87
C LEU A 800 -1.77 42.90 -4.40
N VAL A 801 -2.93 42.50 -3.88
CA VAL A 801 -3.54 41.19 -4.19
C VAL A 801 -4.81 41.38 -5.00
N TYR A 802 -4.83 40.83 -6.21
CA TYR A 802 -5.96 40.88 -7.13
C TYR A 802 -6.45 39.44 -7.38
N ASP A 803 -7.74 39.17 -7.18
CA ASP A 803 -8.32 37.83 -7.43
C ASP A 803 -9.37 37.95 -8.53
N ALA A 804 -8.99 37.56 -9.76
CA ALA A 804 -9.78 37.78 -10.97
C ALA A 804 -10.94 36.78 -11.13
N CYS A 805 -10.94 35.69 -10.35
CA CYS A 805 -11.94 34.62 -10.35
C CYS A 805 -12.22 34.17 -8.90
N CYS A 806 -12.65 35.11 -8.07
CA CYS A 806 -12.58 34.96 -6.62
C CYS A 806 -13.62 34.02 -6.00
N GLY A 807 -14.67 33.62 -6.74
CA GLY A 807 -15.79 32.87 -6.18
C GLY A 807 -16.36 33.55 -4.94
N ILE A 808 -16.50 32.78 -3.85
CA ILE A 808 -16.94 33.30 -2.54
C ILE A 808 -15.79 33.77 -1.62
N GLY A 809 -14.57 33.88 -2.16
CA GLY A 809 -13.36 34.41 -1.52
C GLY A 809 -12.44 33.45 -0.77
N PRO A 810 -12.13 32.23 -1.27
CA PRO A 810 -11.25 31.29 -0.58
C PRO A 810 -9.79 31.75 -0.49
N PHE A 811 -9.35 32.69 -1.34
CA PHE A 811 -8.05 33.35 -1.20
C PHE A 811 -8.15 34.67 -0.43
N VAL A 812 -9.02 35.59 -0.86
CA VAL A 812 -9.04 36.97 -0.36
C VAL A 812 -9.43 37.11 1.13
N LEU A 813 -10.35 36.29 1.64
CA LEU A 813 -10.75 36.34 3.06
C LEU A 813 -9.62 35.85 4.01
N PRO A 814 -8.99 34.68 3.78
CA PRO A 814 -7.84 34.27 4.58
C PRO A 814 -6.57 35.09 4.30
N ALA A 815 -6.39 35.67 3.11
CA ALA A 815 -5.31 36.64 2.87
C ALA A 815 -5.46 37.88 3.77
N TRP A 816 -6.67 38.45 3.85
CA TRP A 816 -6.93 39.55 4.79
C TRP A 816 -6.66 39.15 6.24
N LEU A 817 -7.25 38.05 6.75
CA LEU A 817 -7.08 37.69 8.16
C LEU A 817 -5.64 37.30 8.54
N LYS A 818 -4.93 36.55 7.67
CA LYS A 818 -3.61 35.98 7.99
C LYS A 818 -2.42 36.85 7.58
N ARG A 819 -2.58 37.73 6.58
CA ARG A 819 -1.49 38.55 6.04
C ARG A 819 -1.74 40.06 6.09
N LYS A 820 -2.99 40.52 6.01
CA LYS A 820 -3.37 41.94 5.92
C LYS A 820 -2.54 42.71 4.85
N PRO A 821 -2.55 42.25 3.59
CA PRO A 821 -1.86 42.94 2.50
C PRO A 821 -2.43 44.35 2.28
N ARG A 822 -1.61 45.24 1.71
CA ARG A 822 -1.90 46.68 1.53
C ARG A 822 -3.22 46.93 0.79
N ARG A 823 -3.50 46.11 -0.21
CA ARG A 823 -4.68 46.22 -1.06
C ARG A 823 -5.18 44.82 -1.42
N ILE A 824 -6.50 44.63 -1.35
CA ILE A 824 -7.16 43.48 -1.95
C ILE A 824 -8.32 43.96 -2.84
N VAL A 825 -8.34 43.47 -4.08
CA VAL A 825 -9.45 43.65 -5.01
C VAL A 825 -9.85 42.28 -5.55
N ALA A 826 -11.14 41.96 -5.51
CA ALA A 826 -11.70 40.71 -5.99
C ALA A 826 -12.66 40.93 -7.15
N ASN A 827 -12.80 39.94 -8.02
CA ASN A 827 -13.72 39.93 -9.14
C ASN A 827 -14.25 38.52 -9.39
N ASP A 828 -15.54 38.41 -9.71
CA ASP A 828 -16.11 37.18 -10.28
C ASP A 828 -17.28 37.53 -11.21
N LEU A 829 -17.33 36.87 -12.37
CA LEU A 829 -18.37 37.11 -13.38
C LEU A 829 -19.77 36.65 -12.88
N ASN A 830 -19.82 35.67 -11.98
CA ASN A 830 -21.06 35.16 -11.39
C ASN A 830 -21.56 36.12 -10.28
N PRO A 831 -22.79 36.69 -10.40
CA PRO A 831 -23.31 37.62 -9.41
C PRO A 831 -23.53 36.99 -8.02
N GLU A 832 -23.83 35.69 -7.95
CA GLU A 832 -24.02 34.99 -6.68
C GLU A 832 -22.68 34.71 -5.99
N SER A 833 -21.57 34.49 -6.73
CA SER A 833 -20.21 34.48 -6.17
C SER A 833 -19.92 35.79 -5.42
N VAL A 834 -20.10 36.92 -6.12
CA VAL A 834 -19.91 38.28 -5.56
C VAL A 834 -20.83 38.56 -4.37
N ARG A 835 -22.08 38.09 -4.42
CA ARG A 835 -23.05 38.19 -3.31
C ARG A 835 -22.59 37.40 -2.07
N TRP A 836 -22.22 36.14 -2.24
CA TRP A 836 -21.79 35.29 -1.13
C TRP A 836 -20.44 35.75 -0.56
N LEU A 837 -19.50 36.24 -1.38
CA LEU A 837 -18.30 36.93 -0.91
C LEU A 837 -18.66 38.13 -0.01
N LYS A 838 -19.55 39.02 -0.45
CA LYS A 838 -20.00 40.19 0.32
C LYS A 838 -20.73 39.82 1.62
N GLU A 839 -21.33 38.63 1.71
CA GLU A 839 -21.89 38.10 2.95
C GLU A 839 -20.81 37.49 3.85
N ASN A 840 -19.86 36.74 3.28
CA ASN A 840 -18.74 36.12 3.99
C ASN A 840 -17.77 37.14 4.60
N VAL A 841 -17.61 38.31 3.97
CA VAL A 841 -16.95 39.50 4.57
C VAL A 841 -17.60 39.84 5.92
N LYS A 842 -18.93 39.95 5.98
CA LYS A 842 -19.67 40.29 7.22
C LYS A 842 -19.58 39.17 8.27
N ILE A 843 -19.82 37.92 7.84
CA ILE A 843 -19.85 36.72 8.69
C ILE A 843 -18.52 36.51 9.45
N ASN A 844 -17.41 36.92 8.83
CA ASN A 844 -16.05 36.86 9.39
C ASN A 844 -15.53 38.21 9.93
N LYS A 845 -16.40 39.23 10.04
CA LYS A 845 -16.09 40.57 10.58
C LYS A 845 -14.94 41.29 9.87
N VAL A 846 -14.79 41.06 8.57
CA VAL A 846 -13.85 41.79 7.71
C VAL A 846 -14.41 43.21 7.47
N PRO A 847 -13.61 44.28 7.62
CA PRO A 847 -14.09 45.64 7.35
C PRO A 847 -14.54 45.80 5.90
N SER A 848 -15.65 46.51 5.65
CA SER A 848 -16.18 46.73 4.30
C SER A 848 -15.28 47.57 3.39
N THR A 849 -14.25 48.21 3.95
CA THR A 849 -13.20 48.95 3.23
C THR A 849 -11.94 48.12 2.95
N ALA A 850 -11.83 46.91 3.51
CA ALA A 850 -10.63 46.07 3.39
C ALA A 850 -10.58 45.24 2.10
N LEU A 851 -11.71 45.12 1.40
CA LEU A 851 -11.85 44.36 0.16
C LEU A 851 -12.78 45.10 -0.80
N GLU A 852 -12.29 45.41 -1.98
CA GLU A 852 -13.10 45.90 -3.10
C GLU A 852 -13.56 44.72 -3.97
N VAL A 853 -14.79 44.74 -4.47
CA VAL A 853 -15.37 43.58 -5.17
C VAL A 853 -16.16 43.98 -6.42
N HIS A 854 -15.60 43.61 -7.57
CA HIS A 854 -16.10 43.83 -8.93
C HIS A 854 -16.89 42.63 -9.45
N LYS A 855 -17.57 42.80 -10.60
CA LYS A 855 -18.38 41.76 -11.27
C LYS A 855 -18.25 41.85 -12.80
N GLU A 856 -17.01 41.86 -13.26
CA GLU A 856 -16.64 41.98 -14.67
C GLU A 856 -16.09 40.67 -15.24
N ASP A 857 -15.93 40.63 -16.57
CA ASP A 857 -15.10 39.64 -17.24
C ASP A 857 -13.64 39.76 -16.76
N ALA A 858 -12.95 38.63 -16.59
CA ALA A 858 -11.61 38.61 -16.00
C ALA A 858 -10.57 39.37 -16.85
N SER A 859 -10.64 39.31 -18.18
CA SER A 859 -9.72 40.07 -19.05
C SER A 859 -9.98 41.57 -18.98
N LYS A 860 -11.24 42.01 -18.82
CA LYS A 860 -11.60 43.42 -18.59
C LYS A 860 -11.14 43.91 -17.21
N PHE A 861 -11.36 43.11 -16.18
CA PHE A 861 -10.88 43.38 -14.82
C PHE A 861 -9.34 43.54 -14.78
N ILE A 862 -8.60 42.66 -15.46
CA ILE A 862 -7.13 42.74 -15.54
C ILE A 862 -6.67 43.97 -16.32
N SER A 863 -7.19 44.19 -17.54
CA SER A 863 -6.73 45.29 -18.41
C SER A 863 -7.18 46.68 -17.98
N GLY A 864 -8.31 46.79 -17.26
CA GLY A 864 -8.83 48.04 -16.68
C GLY A 864 -8.52 48.16 -15.19
N VAL A 865 -9.30 47.48 -14.35
CA VAL A 865 -9.32 47.70 -12.88
C VAL A 865 -7.96 47.45 -12.22
N VAL A 866 -7.30 46.32 -12.53
CA VAL A 866 -5.97 46.01 -11.95
C VAL A 866 -4.92 47.03 -12.42
N ALA A 867 -4.99 47.48 -13.67
CA ALA A 867 -4.09 48.48 -14.23
C ALA A 867 -4.27 49.87 -13.59
N ASP A 868 -5.51 50.33 -13.44
CA ASP A 868 -5.85 51.62 -12.86
C ASP A 868 -5.55 51.66 -11.35
N ASP A 869 -5.88 50.59 -10.62
CA ASP A 869 -5.66 50.55 -9.17
C ASP A 869 -4.18 50.36 -8.80
N PHE A 870 -3.39 49.62 -9.60
CA PHE A 870 -1.93 49.60 -9.46
C PHE A 870 -1.34 51.01 -9.58
N LEU A 871 -1.71 51.76 -10.63
CA LEU A 871 -1.23 53.14 -10.84
C LEU A 871 -1.65 54.09 -9.72
N LYS A 872 -2.85 53.90 -9.17
CA LYS A 872 -3.37 54.63 -8.02
C LYS A 872 -2.66 54.27 -6.71
N GLU A 873 -2.22 53.04 -6.51
CA GLU A 873 -1.47 52.64 -5.31
C GLU A 873 -0.01 53.13 -5.33
N ILE A 874 0.68 53.11 -6.49
CA ILE A 874 2.06 53.62 -6.60
C ILE A 874 2.15 55.16 -6.60
N SER A 875 1.08 55.88 -6.94
CA SER A 875 1.04 57.35 -7.03
C SER A 875 0.66 58.05 -5.72
N LYS A 876 0.29 57.30 -4.67
CA LYS A 876 0.12 57.87 -3.32
C LYS A 876 1.46 58.36 -2.79
N ASN A 877 1.51 59.63 -2.36
CA ASN A 877 2.71 60.19 -1.75
C ASN A 877 2.66 60.17 -0.22
N GLU A 878 3.73 59.61 0.35
CA GLU A 878 4.37 59.93 1.63
C GLU A 878 3.52 60.05 2.90
N THR A 879 3.60 59.00 3.73
CA THR A 879 3.80 59.07 5.19
C THR A 879 3.99 57.66 5.78
N GLU A 880 3.47 56.63 5.11
CA GLU A 880 3.71 55.22 5.45
C GLU A 880 5.08 54.73 4.96
N THR A 881 5.77 53.93 5.78
CA THR A 881 7.18 53.58 5.63
C THR A 881 7.48 52.40 4.68
N SER A 882 6.63 52.12 3.69
CA SER A 882 6.96 51.13 2.65
C SER A 882 6.08 51.18 1.38
N PHE A 883 6.74 51.10 0.23
CA PHE A 883 6.14 50.86 -1.10
C PHE A 883 5.53 49.45 -1.23
N PRO A 884 4.71 49.19 -2.27
CA PRO A 884 4.26 47.86 -2.62
C PRO A 884 5.42 46.86 -2.82
N SER A 885 5.34 45.68 -2.20
CA SER A 885 6.37 44.64 -2.33
C SER A 885 6.26 43.84 -3.64
N GLY A 886 5.03 43.68 -4.14
CA GLY A 886 4.73 42.96 -5.37
C GLY A 886 3.24 43.00 -5.71
N VAL A 887 2.93 42.81 -6.99
CA VAL A 887 1.59 42.58 -7.52
C VAL A 887 1.37 41.07 -7.66
N HIS A 888 0.31 40.58 -7.04
CA HIS A 888 -0.08 39.17 -7.05
C HIS A 888 -1.48 39.05 -7.67
N VAL A 889 -1.60 38.37 -8.80
CA VAL A 889 -2.90 38.18 -9.47
C VAL A 889 -3.29 36.70 -9.50
N ILE A 890 -4.45 36.37 -8.97
CA ILE A 890 -4.97 34.99 -8.85
C ILE A 890 -6.02 34.76 -9.93
N MET A 891 -5.92 33.64 -10.65
CA MET A 891 -6.88 33.26 -11.69
C MET A 891 -7.37 31.82 -11.46
N ASN A 892 -8.19 31.64 -10.41
CA ASN A 892 -8.68 30.34 -9.94
C ASN A 892 -9.86 29.78 -10.77
N LEU A 893 -9.70 29.71 -12.10
CA LEU A 893 -10.71 29.14 -13.00
C LEU A 893 -10.06 28.10 -13.94
N PRO A 894 -9.78 26.87 -13.46
CA PRO A 894 -8.78 25.98 -14.08
C PRO A 894 -9.16 25.39 -15.46
N ALA A 895 -10.31 25.75 -16.02
CA ALA A 895 -10.71 25.39 -17.37
C ALA A 895 -10.62 26.55 -18.38
N PHE A 896 -10.36 27.78 -17.91
CA PHE A 896 -10.35 28.98 -18.76
C PHE A 896 -9.23 30.00 -18.42
N ALA A 897 -8.62 29.95 -17.23
CA ALA A 897 -7.72 31.02 -16.76
C ALA A 897 -6.52 31.31 -17.69
N ILE A 898 -6.02 30.30 -18.43
CA ILE A 898 -4.99 30.49 -19.45
C ILE A 898 -5.39 31.48 -20.56
N ASN A 899 -6.69 31.60 -20.86
CA ASN A 899 -7.21 32.53 -21.87
C ASN A 899 -7.21 33.99 -21.38
N PHE A 900 -6.99 34.23 -20.08
CA PHE A 900 -6.86 35.58 -19.51
C PHE A 900 -5.39 36.06 -19.47
N LEU A 901 -4.41 35.18 -19.71
CA LEU A 901 -2.99 35.55 -19.76
C LEU A 901 -2.65 36.66 -20.79
N PRO A 902 -3.25 36.71 -21.99
CA PRO A 902 -3.03 37.81 -22.93
C PRO A 902 -3.42 39.19 -22.40
N ALA A 903 -4.32 39.30 -21.41
CA ALA A 903 -4.78 40.57 -20.86
C ALA A 903 -3.71 41.34 -20.07
N PHE A 904 -2.61 40.68 -19.69
CA PHE A 904 -1.43 41.32 -19.09
C PHE A 904 -0.49 41.96 -20.13
N ARG A 905 -0.69 41.72 -21.43
CA ARG A 905 0.22 42.22 -22.48
C ARG A 905 -0.13 43.66 -22.86
N GLY A 906 0.82 44.57 -22.67
CA GLY A 906 0.63 46.00 -22.99
C GLY A 906 -0.27 46.78 -22.02
N ILE A 907 -0.71 46.17 -20.91
CA ILE A 907 -1.49 46.76 -19.81
C ILE A 907 -0.93 48.10 -19.26
N LEU A 908 0.40 48.30 -19.34
CA LEU A 908 1.10 49.53 -18.94
C LEU A 908 1.70 50.31 -20.12
N ARG A 909 1.47 49.92 -21.38
CA ARG A 909 2.14 50.52 -22.57
C ARG A 909 2.01 52.05 -22.61
N ASP A 910 0.78 52.56 -22.62
CA ASP A 910 0.49 54.00 -22.69
C ASP A 910 0.51 54.68 -21.30
N ARG A 911 1.16 54.02 -20.32
CA ARG A 911 1.04 54.32 -18.90
C ARG A 911 2.37 54.25 -18.14
N LEU A 912 3.45 53.75 -18.76
CA LEU A 912 4.75 53.51 -18.13
C LEU A 912 5.38 54.79 -17.54
N ASP A 913 5.18 55.94 -18.18
CA ASP A 913 5.68 57.24 -17.69
C ASP A 913 5.12 57.64 -16.31
N ARG A 914 4.05 56.97 -15.87
CA ARG A 914 3.44 57.13 -14.53
C ARG A 914 3.99 56.13 -13.51
N VAL A 915 4.96 55.30 -13.90
CA VAL A 915 5.60 54.25 -13.09
C VAL A 915 7.11 54.53 -12.99
N PRO A 916 7.54 55.38 -12.03
CA PRO A 916 8.96 55.62 -11.76
C PRO A 916 9.71 54.30 -11.54
N GLU A 917 10.96 54.22 -12.01
CA GLU A 917 11.72 52.97 -12.02
C GLU A 917 11.98 52.44 -10.60
N GLU A 918 12.20 53.33 -9.64
CA GLU A 918 12.34 53.03 -8.21
C GLU A 918 11.03 52.60 -7.52
N ARG A 919 9.88 52.74 -8.20
CA ARG A 919 8.56 52.27 -7.74
C ARG A 919 8.07 51.00 -8.47
N ARG A 920 8.89 50.39 -9.35
CA ARG A 920 8.55 49.14 -10.06
C ARG A 920 8.74 47.93 -9.14
N CYS A 921 7.63 47.33 -8.70
CA CYS A 921 7.62 46.04 -8.01
C CYS A 921 7.41 44.85 -8.99
N SER A 922 7.64 43.62 -8.53
CA SER A 922 7.42 42.39 -9.30
C SER A 922 5.93 42.13 -9.56
N TRP A 923 5.63 41.37 -10.63
CA TRP A 923 4.28 40.91 -10.98
C TRP A 923 4.27 39.37 -11.05
N THR A 924 3.45 38.72 -10.23
CA THR A 924 3.30 37.26 -10.21
C THR A 924 1.84 36.87 -10.42
N VAL A 925 1.58 36.08 -11.46
CA VAL A 925 0.25 35.56 -11.79
C VAL A 925 0.17 34.08 -11.41
N TYR A 926 -0.85 33.72 -10.62
CA TYR A 926 -1.18 32.35 -10.22
C TYR A 926 -2.27 31.83 -11.16
N CYS A 927 -1.85 31.26 -12.28
CA CYS A 927 -2.73 30.74 -13.32
C CYS A 927 -3.02 29.26 -13.09
N TYR A 928 -4.27 28.95 -12.70
CA TYR A 928 -4.68 27.56 -12.54
C TYR A 928 -5.12 26.94 -13.86
N LEU A 929 -4.80 25.67 -14.09
CA LEU A 929 -5.20 24.96 -15.32
C LEU A 929 -5.39 23.46 -15.12
N PHE A 930 -6.04 22.81 -16.08
CA PHE A 930 -6.17 21.36 -16.17
C PHE A 930 -5.38 20.82 -17.37
N ALA A 931 -4.37 20.00 -17.12
CA ALA A 931 -3.82 19.12 -18.15
C ALA A 931 -4.72 17.88 -18.28
N LYS A 932 -5.00 17.44 -19.51
CA LYS A 932 -5.86 16.29 -19.81
C LYS A 932 -5.22 15.45 -20.90
N SER A 933 -5.37 14.14 -20.83
CA SER A 933 -5.07 13.25 -21.95
C SER A 933 -6.29 12.39 -22.30
N HIS A 934 -6.40 12.02 -23.58
CA HIS A 934 -7.38 11.04 -24.05
C HIS A 934 -6.83 9.60 -24.03
N ILE A 935 -5.49 9.47 -24.01
CA ILE A 935 -4.73 8.21 -23.93
C ILE A 935 -3.93 8.16 -22.61
N ASP A 936 -3.38 7.02 -22.25
CA ASP A 936 -2.46 6.95 -21.11
C ASP A 936 -1.07 7.49 -21.51
N VAL A 937 -0.46 8.26 -20.61
CA VAL A 937 0.77 9.05 -20.83
C VAL A 937 1.66 9.04 -19.58
N GLU A 938 2.94 9.34 -19.75
CA GLU A 938 3.91 9.48 -18.66
C GLU A 938 3.54 10.67 -17.75
N GLU A 939 3.79 10.60 -16.44
CA GLU A 939 3.26 11.61 -15.49
C GLU A 939 3.78 13.02 -15.77
N ASP A 940 5.04 13.15 -16.19
CA ASP A 940 5.66 14.42 -16.56
C ASP A 940 5.16 14.99 -17.89
N TRP A 941 4.43 14.20 -18.70
CA TRP A 941 3.67 14.72 -19.85
C TRP A 941 2.64 15.75 -19.39
N TYR A 942 1.98 15.54 -18.23
CA TYR A 942 0.98 16.48 -17.75
C TYR A 942 1.59 17.84 -17.33
N GLU A 943 2.80 17.86 -16.78
CA GLU A 943 3.50 19.13 -16.51
C GLU A 943 3.98 19.78 -17.82
N LYS A 944 4.56 19.00 -18.73
CA LYS A 944 5.02 19.47 -20.05
C LYS A 944 3.86 20.09 -20.85
N GLU A 945 2.69 19.46 -20.86
CA GLU A 945 1.50 19.99 -21.53
C GLU A 945 0.93 21.21 -20.81
N ALA A 946 0.84 21.20 -19.47
CA ALA A 946 0.43 22.39 -18.70
C ALA A 946 1.35 23.60 -18.98
N ARG A 947 2.65 23.37 -19.06
CA ARG A 947 3.67 24.37 -19.39
C ARG A 947 3.47 24.90 -20.82
N ARG A 948 3.36 23.99 -21.80
CA ARG A 948 3.12 24.30 -23.21
C ARG A 948 1.85 25.15 -23.41
N MET A 949 0.74 24.81 -22.74
CA MET A 949 -0.53 25.54 -22.81
C MET A 949 -0.43 26.98 -22.28
N VAL A 950 0.42 27.21 -21.26
CA VAL A 950 0.66 28.55 -20.69
C VAL A 950 1.62 29.37 -21.57
N GLU A 951 2.69 28.75 -22.08
CA GLU A 951 3.63 29.37 -23.02
C GLU A 951 2.94 29.79 -24.32
N GLU A 952 2.08 28.92 -24.89
CA GLU A 952 1.27 29.19 -26.09
C GLU A 952 0.34 30.41 -25.92
N LYS A 953 -0.35 30.54 -24.77
CA LYS A 953 -1.24 31.69 -24.52
C LYS A 953 -0.50 32.96 -24.10
N LEU A 954 0.72 32.88 -23.55
CA LEU A 954 1.55 34.06 -23.31
C LEU A 954 2.13 34.63 -24.61
N ASP A 955 2.61 33.76 -25.51
CA ASP A 955 3.30 34.09 -26.77
C ASP A 955 4.39 35.16 -26.59
N TRP A 956 5.44 34.76 -25.89
CA TRP A 956 6.59 35.61 -25.56
C TRP A 956 7.90 34.82 -25.70
N PRO A 957 8.99 35.43 -26.22
CA PRO A 957 10.26 34.71 -26.40
C PRO A 957 10.99 34.39 -25.07
N ASP A 958 10.80 35.21 -24.04
CA ASP A 958 11.41 34.95 -22.71
C ASP A 958 10.55 33.98 -21.89
N PRO A 959 11.13 32.98 -21.20
CA PRO A 959 10.37 32.06 -20.35
C PRO A 959 9.85 32.75 -19.08
N LEU A 960 8.57 33.12 -19.07
CA LEU A 960 7.93 33.81 -17.92
C LEU A 960 7.44 32.84 -16.81
N ILE A 961 7.37 31.53 -17.06
CA ILE A 961 6.92 30.54 -16.06
C ILE A 961 8.05 30.27 -15.06
N SER A 962 7.96 30.88 -13.87
CA SER A 962 8.93 30.72 -12.78
C SER A 962 8.79 29.44 -11.98
N HIS A 963 7.58 28.87 -11.89
CA HIS A 963 7.31 27.61 -11.19
C HIS A 963 6.03 26.97 -11.72
N MET A 964 5.98 25.63 -11.76
CA MET A 964 4.78 24.87 -12.10
C MET A 964 4.46 23.92 -10.95
N HIS A 965 3.31 24.09 -10.31
CA HIS A 965 2.90 23.29 -9.16
C HIS A 965 1.77 22.34 -9.53
N ASN A 966 1.96 21.02 -9.41
CA ASN A 966 0.83 20.09 -9.39
C ASN A 966 0.04 20.31 -8.09
N VAL A 967 -1.23 20.68 -8.21
CA VAL A 967 -2.16 20.94 -7.11
C VAL A 967 -2.85 19.65 -6.67
N ARG A 968 -3.23 18.79 -7.63
CA ARG A 968 -3.76 17.41 -7.44
C ARG A 968 -4.15 16.74 -8.75
N THR A 969 -4.16 15.41 -8.73
CA THR A 969 -4.98 14.59 -9.62
C THR A 969 -6.47 14.92 -9.46
N VAL A 970 -7.16 15.07 -10.59
CA VAL A 970 -8.61 15.33 -10.67
C VAL A 970 -9.37 14.05 -11.01
N SER A 971 -8.81 13.24 -11.91
CA SER A 971 -9.24 11.90 -12.34
C SER A 971 -8.08 11.24 -13.09
N SER A 972 -8.12 9.93 -13.35
CA SER A 972 -7.01 9.13 -13.89
C SER A 972 -6.30 9.66 -15.15
N ARG A 973 -6.95 10.48 -15.99
CA ARG A 973 -6.34 11.16 -17.15
C ARG A 973 -6.39 12.69 -17.10
N LYS A 974 -6.43 13.28 -15.90
CA LYS A 974 -6.56 14.73 -15.70
C LYS A 974 -5.91 15.21 -14.41
N GLU A 975 -4.89 16.03 -14.56
CA GLU A 975 -4.19 16.73 -13.48
C GLU A 975 -4.64 18.19 -13.37
N MET A 976 -4.43 18.81 -12.21
CA MET A 976 -4.65 20.24 -11.97
C MET A 976 -3.35 20.90 -11.54
N PHE A 977 -2.97 21.97 -12.24
CA PHE A 977 -1.75 22.72 -11.97
C PHE A 977 -2.04 24.17 -11.58
N CYS A 978 -1.07 24.79 -10.90
CA CYS A 978 -0.91 26.23 -10.77
C CYS A 978 0.43 26.62 -11.42
N ALA A 979 0.36 27.30 -12.56
CA ALA A 979 1.52 27.97 -13.14
C ALA A 979 1.75 29.31 -12.43
N GLU A 980 2.96 29.54 -11.94
CA GLU A 980 3.39 30.82 -11.39
C GLU A 980 4.18 31.58 -12.45
N VAL A 981 3.54 32.58 -13.04
CA VAL A 981 4.09 33.36 -14.15
C VAL A 981 4.61 34.69 -13.62
N SER A 982 5.91 34.94 -13.78
CA SER A 982 6.57 36.19 -13.44
C SER A 982 6.53 37.13 -14.64
N ILE A 983 5.58 38.07 -14.65
CA ILE A 983 5.35 38.96 -15.79
C ILE A 983 6.41 40.07 -15.80
N SER A 984 7.15 40.20 -16.89
CA SER A 984 8.18 41.23 -17.06
C SER A 984 7.58 42.58 -17.45
N TYR A 985 8.24 43.70 -17.11
CA TYR A 985 7.79 45.02 -17.58
C TYR A 985 7.80 45.13 -19.10
N ALA A 986 8.67 44.40 -19.80
CA ALA A 986 8.64 44.30 -21.26
C ALA A 986 7.34 43.66 -21.79
N TYR A 987 6.78 42.67 -21.10
CA TYR A 987 5.46 42.12 -21.43
C TYR A 987 4.33 43.11 -21.10
N LEU A 988 4.42 43.78 -19.94
CA LEU A 988 3.45 44.79 -19.50
C LEU A 988 3.38 46.00 -20.45
N THR A 989 4.44 46.31 -21.21
CA THR A 989 4.49 47.46 -22.13
C THR A 989 4.59 47.08 -23.62
N ALA A 990 4.59 45.78 -23.94
CA ALA A 990 4.54 45.28 -25.31
C ALA A 990 3.28 45.75 -26.07
N GLU A 991 3.25 45.49 -27.37
CA GLU A 991 2.02 45.65 -28.15
C GLU A 991 0.92 44.74 -27.58
N PRO A 992 -0.26 45.27 -27.19
CA PRO A 992 -1.38 44.46 -26.73
C PRO A 992 -1.79 43.47 -27.82
N LYS A 993 -2.05 42.22 -27.44
CA LYS A 993 -2.75 41.29 -28.33
C LYS A 993 -4.23 41.67 -28.38
N PRO A 994 -4.91 41.52 -29.53
CA PRO A 994 -6.36 41.44 -29.55
C PRO A 994 -6.81 40.35 -28.58
N LEU A 995 -7.71 40.68 -27.66
CA LEU A 995 -8.39 39.68 -26.86
C LEU A 995 -9.27 38.87 -27.82
N GLU A 996 -9.01 37.57 -27.93
CA GLU A 996 -9.96 36.65 -28.57
C GLU A 996 -11.32 36.81 -27.88
N PRO A 997 -12.44 36.89 -28.61
CA PRO A 997 -13.76 36.91 -27.97
C PRO A 997 -13.88 35.63 -27.14
N SER A 998 -14.23 35.78 -25.86
CA SER A 998 -14.39 34.62 -24.99
C SER A 998 -15.50 33.72 -25.54
N GLU A 999 -15.29 32.40 -25.50
CA GLU A 999 -16.29 31.37 -25.84
C GLU A 999 -17.41 31.35 -24.78
N SER A 1000 -18.18 32.44 -24.77
CA SER A 1000 -19.32 32.74 -23.91
C SER A 1000 -20.57 33.06 -24.71
N GLU A 1001 -20.45 33.24 -26.03
CA GLU A 1001 -21.54 32.97 -26.96
C GLU A 1001 -21.85 31.47 -26.96
N GLU A 1002 -23.13 31.12 -26.97
CA GLU A 1002 -23.57 29.73 -26.82
C GLU A 1002 -23.06 28.85 -27.98
N PRO A 1003 -22.71 27.57 -27.72
CA PRO A 1003 -22.67 26.57 -28.77
C PRO A 1003 -24.11 26.33 -29.26
N SER A 1004 -24.56 27.18 -30.20
CA SER A 1004 -25.94 27.24 -30.69
C SER A 1004 -26.46 25.83 -30.96
N ALA A 1005 -27.62 25.47 -30.38
CA ALA A 1005 -28.11 24.10 -30.33
C ALA A 1005 -28.10 23.42 -31.72
N LYS A 1006 -27.06 22.62 -31.99
CA LYS A 1006 -26.91 21.85 -33.23
C LYS A 1006 -27.85 20.65 -33.19
N LYS A 1007 -29.13 20.95 -33.38
CA LYS A 1007 -30.23 20.09 -33.82
C LYS A 1007 -30.03 18.61 -33.49
N ALA A 1008 -30.59 18.19 -32.35
CA ALA A 1008 -31.17 16.85 -32.31
C ALA A 1008 -32.20 16.75 -33.44
N LYS A 1009 -31.89 15.99 -34.49
CA LYS A 1009 -32.82 15.61 -35.55
C LYS A 1009 -32.28 14.37 -36.27
N ASN A 1010 -33.05 13.29 -36.18
CA ASN A 1010 -32.80 11.97 -36.72
C ASN A 1010 -31.56 11.32 -36.09
#